data_AF-A0A7M7PEN1-F1
#
_entry.id   AF-A0A7M7PEN1-F1
#
_cell.length_a   1.000
_cell.length_b   1.000
_cell.length_c   1.000
_cell.angle_alpha   90.00
_cell.angle_beta   90.00
_cell.angle_gamma   90.00
#
_symmetry.space_group_name_H-M   'P 1'
#
loop_
_entity.id
_entity.type
_entity.pdbx_description
1 polymer ?
#
loop_
_entity_poly.entity_id
_entity_poly.type
_entity_poly.pdbx_seq_one_letter_code
_entity_poly.pdbx_strand_id
1 'polypeptide(L)'
;MAKLWKTHQFHICFFAFGTILLTITNGNLVSECNERCSSSVASIISDTGQCDAPCRNSSCSTGCSSWDNSTLSQCHAVCNETYTSEPFRVQYCQSGCLFAENEYAKAVIDEIGQPSSPQPSNIGTTSLTLSWTAASHQDVRYLVQWRYVEGGGEAWNYFGSGEPISETTLDITDLIPYTLYQFRVVWVITPRHTLTSQATSSVQTLPFGVPSTAPTITSIVSSSPTTISLTWDPPPFPNGPIIGYTIAVQNFFNEARIVLGVGGSTTEATVVDSSLRASTLYAVSVRARNMEGEGISDTVNITTGAEPQNLGVVPYLVIGVTSLSFTNLSEMSSVSLVEYGKRIIDSDPLLNDIHTVDNENSTISDVAVDYWENFIFISDSDGRIHRRTIDPANLTLAPSEVLYTDQSTAPTKLDVDWLNEQLYFVQGTEILRCDLNVSGCSVAVANLGSVPVEMKVDPFSGYLFWSEQDVGIRRTSLTSSTVEASSVDIIINLSGQSSFTVLSETFQILYSNSTGNSMHSASLDGSNQKAMHVAEDTSNHQFINVTSIVYFNSSLTWTFARETGSVASCFLGDPNYNYRDTERIFFEGNPGQFTQGDLFLCVDGYHGLDVFYPTYQPIPIPAFPPTDLQVLFTEGTADITWTRPLSIPGKGEEAWEEWLYEILLTNLQIGNTVTLTGLQEDSALVDNLNGSTEYSVQVRAYSIGGLGPLSETFSGSTLIEVDVEPYLILANATDVWRSQLDGNAESRLLSPQATIKDIEWYQGYYIWSSTMGDLYRSAEGDVIEEQLTFVPPGVRSSVDAIAVDWLSEFIYWADRDQNQIIRGRLSNQSSVVTSPTSINAFANDVQDIAIDSVQAYIYWTSSSSVEGSRLNGESPLVFYEIGDLSLDVVAGLTLDLGGGYVYWFVVSRQGVTEELKLFRARLAGISPDPMSTTEEIGEVLSETTSLALHFYSSKLFWINSQSRVEVSDDRGQRQALLPATDVQALTIVQETLKPLPEGYSERPTVVAEEISPSSIQVTGTWDDFNITWQASTEVNYGIVFYTIAVTAPEQTYTETVQVIMLYLVL
;
A
#
# COMPACT_ATOMS: atom_id res chain seq x y z
N MET A 1 16.06 -31.48 -66.55
CA MET A 1 16.98 -30.33 -66.70
C MET A 1 16.83 -29.44 -65.47
N ALA A 2 17.95 -29.19 -64.78
CA ALA A 2 18.12 -28.28 -63.65
C ALA A 2 17.36 -28.59 -62.33
N LYS A 3 17.69 -29.74 -61.71
CA LYS A 3 17.75 -29.99 -60.26
C LYS A 3 18.55 -31.29 -60.09
N LEU A 4 19.30 -31.43 -59.00
CA LEU A 4 20.38 -32.39 -58.73
C LEU A 4 21.71 -32.04 -59.40
N TRP A 5 22.76 -31.88 -58.59
CA TRP A 5 24.06 -32.53 -58.77
C TRP A 5 24.94 -32.39 -57.50
N LYS A 6 25.45 -33.54 -57.05
CA LYS A 6 26.63 -33.80 -56.20
C LYS A 6 26.51 -33.79 -54.67
N THR A 7 25.83 -34.82 -54.18
CA THR A 7 26.27 -35.71 -53.10
C THR A 7 27.40 -36.64 -53.58
N HIS A 8 28.56 -36.66 -52.89
CA HIS A 8 29.51 -37.77 -52.69
C HIS A 8 30.94 -37.26 -52.43
N GLN A 9 31.27 -37.02 -51.15
CA GLN A 9 32.54 -37.40 -50.50
C GLN A 9 32.48 -36.93 -49.04
N PHE A 10 33.09 -37.70 -48.14
CA PHE A 10 33.12 -37.57 -46.67
C PHE A 10 32.03 -38.31 -45.87
N HIS A 11 31.86 -39.60 -46.19
CA HIS A 11 31.69 -40.62 -45.15
C HIS A 11 32.91 -41.54 -45.20
N ILE A 12 33.79 -41.42 -44.19
CA ILE A 12 34.65 -42.42 -43.53
C ILE A 12 35.54 -41.59 -42.58
N CYS A 13 35.02 -41.31 -41.37
CA CYS A 13 35.73 -40.97 -40.13
C CYS A 13 34.72 -40.73 -38.98
N PHE A 14 33.62 -41.50 -38.95
CA PHE A 14 32.65 -41.50 -37.84
C PHE A 14 32.59 -42.93 -37.31
N PHE A 15 33.57 -43.30 -36.49
CA PHE A 15 33.56 -44.44 -35.54
C PHE A 15 34.91 -44.46 -34.82
N ALA A 16 35.20 -43.42 -34.03
CA ALA A 16 36.23 -43.39 -32.97
C ALA A 16 36.39 -41.96 -32.42
N PHE A 17 35.34 -41.38 -31.86
CA PHE A 17 35.51 -40.46 -30.74
C PHE A 17 34.47 -40.90 -29.74
N GLY A 18 34.95 -41.71 -28.78
CA GLY A 18 34.16 -42.08 -27.63
C GLY A 18 33.67 -40.81 -26.94
N THR A 19 32.46 -40.90 -26.42
CA THR A 19 32.07 -40.24 -25.18
C THR A 19 33.28 -40.19 -24.23
N ILE A 20 33.98 -39.06 -24.21
CA ILE A 20 34.81 -38.74 -23.06
C ILE A 20 33.79 -38.34 -22.01
N LEU A 21 33.32 -39.33 -21.23
CA LEU A 21 32.91 -39.02 -19.87
C LEU A 21 34.18 -38.48 -19.21
N LEU A 22 34.26 -37.17 -19.03
CA LEU A 22 35.16 -36.57 -18.07
C LEU A 22 34.66 -37.04 -16.70
N THR A 23 35.10 -38.22 -16.30
CA THR A 23 35.11 -38.54 -14.87
C THR A 23 36.07 -37.53 -14.27
N ILE A 24 35.56 -36.61 -13.46
CA ILE A 24 36.38 -35.65 -12.71
C ILE A 24 37.30 -36.48 -11.82
N THR A 25 38.53 -36.70 -12.27
CA THR A 25 39.55 -37.30 -11.43
C THR A 25 40.01 -36.22 -10.45
N ASN A 26 40.04 -36.53 -9.14
CA ASN A 26 40.49 -35.61 -8.09
C ASN A 26 41.79 -34.84 -8.41
N GLY A 27 42.66 -35.39 -9.26
CA GLY A 27 43.90 -34.73 -9.70
C GLY A 27 43.72 -33.50 -10.59
N ASN A 28 42.65 -33.41 -11.40
CA ASN A 28 42.41 -32.25 -12.30
C ASN A 28 41.77 -31.08 -11.55
N LEU A 29 40.87 -31.38 -10.61
CA LEU A 29 40.25 -30.39 -9.72
C LEU A 29 41.29 -29.65 -8.87
N VAL A 30 42.19 -30.40 -8.23
CA VAL A 30 43.23 -29.84 -7.38
C VAL A 30 44.21 -28.99 -8.20
N SER A 31 44.51 -29.33 -9.46
CA SER A 31 45.35 -28.48 -10.31
C SER A 31 44.68 -27.15 -10.67
N GLU A 32 43.39 -27.16 -11.04
CA GLU A 32 42.64 -25.95 -11.38
C GLU A 32 42.45 -25.04 -10.15
N CYS A 33 42.15 -25.64 -8.98
CA CYS A 33 42.13 -24.92 -7.70
C CYS A 33 43.49 -24.27 -7.37
N ASN A 34 44.60 -25.00 -7.56
CA ASN A 34 45.94 -24.49 -7.30
C ASN A 34 46.37 -23.38 -8.29
N GLU A 35 45.90 -23.43 -9.54
CA GLU A 35 46.08 -22.33 -10.49
C GLU A 35 45.34 -21.07 -10.03
N ARG A 36 44.14 -21.22 -9.44
CA ARG A 36 43.37 -20.12 -8.84
C ARG A 36 44.03 -19.58 -7.57
N CYS A 37 44.57 -20.43 -6.70
CA CYS A 37 45.43 -20.01 -5.59
C CYS A 37 46.64 -19.21 -6.10
N SER A 38 47.28 -19.66 -7.19
CA SER A 38 48.47 -18.99 -7.73
C SER A 38 48.16 -17.65 -8.40
N SER A 39 47.04 -17.54 -9.11
CA SER A 39 46.63 -16.31 -9.81
C SER A 39 46.06 -15.24 -8.88
N SER A 40 45.25 -15.65 -7.90
CA SER A 40 44.75 -14.75 -6.83
C SER A 40 45.88 -14.26 -5.93
N VAL A 41 46.94 -15.05 -5.72
CA VAL A 41 48.10 -14.67 -4.89
C VAL A 41 49.14 -13.84 -5.65
N ALA A 42 49.19 -13.92 -6.99
CA ALA A 42 50.15 -13.21 -7.83
C ALA A 42 49.73 -11.79 -8.25
N SER A 43 48.44 -11.44 -8.16
CA SER A 43 47.90 -10.12 -8.54
C SER A 43 47.96 -9.07 -7.42
N ILE A 44 48.40 -9.43 -6.20
CA ILE A 44 48.24 -8.61 -4.99
C ILE A 44 49.61 -8.30 -4.36
N ILE A 45 49.96 -7.01 -4.31
CA ILE A 45 51.02 -6.50 -3.45
C ILE A 45 50.39 -6.32 -2.06
N SER A 46 50.49 -7.33 -1.19
CA SER A 46 50.03 -7.23 0.20
C SER A 46 51.15 -6.66 1.08
N ASP A 47 50.89 -5.57 1.79
CA ASP A 47 51.80 -5.00 2.81
C ASP A 47 51.72 -5.70 4.19
N THR A 48 50.83 -6.70 4.35
CA THR A 48 50.48 -7.26 5.67
C THR A 48 51.43 -8.35 6.18
N GLY A 49 52.65 -8.46 5.64
CA GLY A 49 53.65 -9.52 5.89
C GLY A 49 53.58 -10.30 7.22
N GLN A 50 52.62 -11.21 7.31
CA GLN A 50 52.63 -12.37 8.20
C GLN A 50 52.72 -13.65 7.34
N CYS A 51 52.38 -13.54 6.05
CA CYS A 51 52.40 -14.63 5.09
C CYS A 51 52.74 -14.08 3.70
N ASP A 52 53.94 -14.37 3.19
CA ASP A 52 54.38 -13.99 1.84
C ASP A 52 53.61 -14.75 0.73
N ALA A 53 53.80 -14.38 -0.53
CA ALA A 53 53.10 -15.03 -1.65
C ALA A 53 53.28 -16.57 -1.67
N PRO A 54 54.50 -17.12 -1.45
CA PRO A 54 54.69 -18.57 -1.25
C PRO A 54 53.89 -19.15 -0.08
N CYS A 55 53.90 -18.48 1.08
CA CYS A 55 53.12 -18.89 2.25
C CYS A 55 51.62 -18.96 1.93
N ARG A 56 51.05 -17.91 1.33
CA ARG A 56 49.61 -17.85 0.98
C ARG A 56 49.24 -18.94 -0.01
N ASN A 57 50.06 -19.11 -1.04
CA ASN A 57 49.82 -20.12 -2.07
C ASN A 57 49.91 -21.53 -1.45
N SER A 58 50.91 -21.79 -0.60
CA SER A 58 51.05 -23.09 0.08
C SER A 58 49.89 -23.41 1.03
N SER A 59 49.41 -22.41 1.77
CA SER A 59 48.26 -22.58 2.67
C SER A 59 46.96 -22.76 1.89
N CYS A 60 46.76 -22.01 0.81
CA CYS A 60 45.63 -22.19 -0.12
C CYS A 60 45.66 -23.57 -0.80
N SER A 61 46.81 -24.01 -1.31
CA SER A 61 46.99 -25.34 -1.88
C SER A 61 46.71 -26.47 -0.90
N THR A 62 46.99 -26.26 0.39
CA THR A 62 46.63 -27.21 1.44
C THR A 62 45.11 -27.37 1.48
N GLY A 63 44.36 -26.27 1.52
CA GLY A 63 42.90 -26.27 1.43
C GLY A 63 42.38 -26.97 0.18
N CYS A 64 42.94 -26.66 -0.99
CA CYS A 64 42.59 -27.32 -2.25
C CYS A 64 42.75 -28.85 -2.18
N SER A 65 43.81 -29.32 -1.53
CA SER A 65 44.09 -30.76 -1.41
C SER A 65 43.29 -31.46 -0.31
N SER A 66 42.82 -30.70 0.68
CA SER A 66 42.04 -31.20 1.82
C SER A 66 40.55 -31.33 1.49
N TRP A 67 40.06 -30.63 0.47
CA TRP A 67 38.68 -30.74 0.02
C TRP A 67 38.47 -32.03 -0.80
N ASP A 68 37.62 -32.94 -0.32
CA ASP A 68 37.43 -34.29 -0.88
C ASP A 68 35.97 -34.58 -1.31
N ASN A 69 35.24 -33.57 -1.81
CA ASN A 69 33.80 -33.66 -2.09
C ASN A 69 32.94 -33.90 -0.82
N SER A 70 33.51 -33.63 0.36
CA SER A 70 32.78 -33.49 1.62
C SER A 70 32.27 -32.05 1.82
N THR A 71 31.61 -31.80 2.95
CA THR A 71 31.11 -30.46 3.28
C THR A 71 32.26 -29.48 3.53
N LEU A 72 32.11 -28.24 3.08
CA LEU A 72 33.10 -27.18 3.32
C LEU A 72 33.50 -27.06 4.81
N SER A 73 32.55 -27.24 5.72
CA SER A 73 32.77 -27.24 7.17
C SER A 73 33.83 -28.26 7.63
N GLN A 74 33.92 -29.42 6.97
CA GLN A 74 34.94 -30.43 7.27
C GLN A 74 36.32 -29.96 6.78
N CYS A 75 36.39 -29.37 5.59
CA CYS A 75 37.64 -28.79 5.09
C CYS A 75 38.10 -27.60 5.97
N HIS A 76 37.17 -26.75 6.41
CA HIS A 76 37.46 -25.65 7.33
C HIS A 76 37.95 -26.16 8.70
N ALA A 77 37.36 -27.24 9.22
CA ALA A 77 37.84 -27.88 10.44
C ALA A 77 39.28 -28.41 10.27
N VAL A 78 39.58 -29.04 9.14
CA VAL A 78 40.94 -29.47 8.80
C VAL A 78 41.89 -28.27 8.75
N CYS A 79 41.50 -27.15 8.15
CA CYS A 79 42.32 -25.92 8.14
C CYS A 79 42.55 -25.36 9.54
N ASN A 80 41.52 -25.30 10.38
CA ASN A 80 41.61 -24.84 11.78
C ASN A 80 42.56 -25.72 12.59
N GLU A 81 42.45 -27.04 12.45
CA GLU A 81 43.33 -28.00 13.12
C GLU A 81 44.78 -27.89 12.61
N THR A 82 44.96 -27.80 11.29
CA THR A 82 46.27 -27.75 10.63
C THR A 82 47.07 -26.52 11.05
N TYR A 83 46.40 -25.37 11.20
CA TYR A 83 47.05 -24.09 11.49
C TYR A 83 46.73 -23.55 12.90
N THR A 84 46.49 -24.44 13.87
CA THR A 84 46.19 -24.07 15.27
C THR A 84 47.23 -23.11 15.88
N SER A 85 48.51 -23.26 15.51
CA SER A 85 49.62 -22.41 15.98
C SER A 85 49.92 -21.20 15.09
N GLU A 86 49.32 -21.11 13.91
CA GLU A 86 49.50 -20.03 12.93
C GLU A 86 48.12 -19.56 12.41
N PRO A 87 47.28 -18.92 13.24
CA PRO A 87 45.88 -18.63 12.89
C PRO A 87 45.71 -17.79 11.62
N PHE A 88 46.67 -16.94 11.30
CA PHE A 88 46.70 -16.13 10.08
C PHE A 88 46.76 -16.96 8.78
N ARG A 89 47.16 -18.24 8.83
CA ARG A 89 47.15 -19.16 7.68
C ARG A 89 45.81 -19.83 7.44
N VAL A 90 44.97 -19.91 8.47
CA VAL A 90 43.65 -20.55 8.43
C VAL A 90 42.81 -19.95 7.31
N GLN A 91 42.76 -18.62 7.21
CA GLN A 91 41.97 -17.91 6.19
C GLN A 91 42.36 -18.33 4.77
N TYR A 92 43.66 -18.43 4.47
CA TYR A 92 44.14 -18.79 3.13
C TYR A 92 43.85 -20.27 2.82
N CYS A 93 43.93 -21.14 3.82
CA CYS A 93 43.54 -22.54 3.70
C CYS A 93 42.04 -22.68 3.42
N GLN A 94 41.20 -21.95 4.17
CA GLN A 94 39.75 -21.95 3.95
C GLN A 94 39.38 -21.38 2.57
N SER A 95 40.10 -20.36 2.07
CA SER A 95 39.96 -19.91 0.68
C SER A 95 40.26 -21.02 -0.33
N GLY A 96 41.27 -21.87 -0.06
CA GLY A 96 41.56 -23.05 -0.88
C GLY A 96 40.44 -24.10 -0.87
N CYS A 97 39.83 -24.36 0.29
CA CYS A 97 38.66 -25.23 0.41
C CYS A 97 37.48 -24.73 -0.44
N LEU A 98 37.23 -23.42 -0.38
CA LEU A 98 36.20 -22.74 -1.16
C LEU A 98 36.48 -22.83 -2.66
N PHE A 99 37.71 -22.55 -3.11
CA PHE A 99 38.07 -22.65 -4.52
C PHE A 99 37.87 -24.07 -5.05
N ALA A 100 38.23 -25.09 -4.27
CA ALA A 100 38.02 -26.47 -4.66
C ALA A 100 36.53 -26.81 -4.81
N GLU A 101 35.69 -26.38 -3.85
CA GLU A 101 34.24 -26.57 -3.95
C GLU A 101 33.64 -25.86 -5.17
N ASN A 102 34.08 -24.62 -5.46
CA ASN A 102 33.58 -23.83 -6.59
C ASN A 102 33.96 -24.47 -7.93
N GLU A 103 35.22 -24.92 -8.10
CA GLU A 103 35.63 -25.59 -9.33
C GLU A 103 34.92 -26.94 -9.50
N TYR A 104 34.66 -27.65 -8.39
CA TYR A 104 33.91 -28.90 -8.43
C TYR A 104 32.47 -28.65 -8.87
N ALA A 105 31.79 -27.70 -8.21
CA ALA A 105 30.43 -27.33 -8.54
C ALA A 105 30.32 -26.91 -10.01
N LYS A 106 31.23 -26.06 -10.49
CA LYS A 106 31.29 -25.63 -11.89
C LYS A 106 31.44 -26.81 -12.86
N ALA A 107 32.37 -27.73 -12.58
CA ALA A 107 32.58 -28.91 -13.41
C ALA A 107 31.34 -29.82 -13.47
N VAL A 108 30.64 -29.98 -12.34
CA VAL A 108 29.39 -30.75 -12.27
C VAL A 108 28.25 -30.04 -13.00
N ILE A 109 28.11 -28.71 -12.85
CA ILE A 109 27.11 -27.89 -13.57
C ILE A 109 27.28 -28.03 -15.09
N ASP A 110 28.52 -27.93 -15.58
CA ASP A 110 28.85 -28.07 -17.00
C ASP A 110 28.53 -29.48 -17.54
N GLU A 111 28.56 -30.51 -16.69
CA GLU A 111 28.19 -31.90 -17.05
C GLU A 111 26.66 -32.10 -17.13
N ILE A 112 25.92 -31.64 -16.12
CA ILE A 112 24.50 -31.99 -15.93
C ILE A 112 23.51 -31.05 -16.65
N GLY A 113 23.94 -29.82 -16.99
CA GLY A 113 23.08 -28.82 -17.64
C GLY A 113 21.99 -28.23 -16.74
N GLN A 114 20.90 -27.70 -17.32
CA GLN A 114 19.81 -27.09 -16.56
C GLN A 114 18.69 -28.08 -16.18
N PRO A 115 18.12 -27.96 -14.96
CA PRO A 115 17.02 -28.80 -14.50
C PRO A 115 15.71 -28.56 -15.28
N SER A 116 15.01 -29.64 -15.62
CA SER A 116 13.68 -29.59 -16.27
C SER A 116 12.55 -29.27 -15.27
N SER A 117 11.53 -28.53 -15.71
CA SER A 117 10.33 -28.26 -14.90
C SER A 117 9.63 -29.57 -14.48
N PRO A 118 9.28 -29.74 -13.19
CA PRO A 118 8.64 -30.96 -12.70
C PRO A 118 7.25 -31.15 -13.32
N GLN A 119 6.80 -32.40 -13.40
CA GLN A 119 5.52 -32.77 -13.97
C GLN A 119 4.56 -33.22 -12.86
N PRO A 120 3.46 -32.46 -12.63
CA PRO A 120 2.44 -32.83 -11.67
C PRO A 120 1.51 -33.92 -12.23
N SER A 121 1.11 -34.85 -11.38
CA SER A 121 0.19 -35.95 -11.70
C SER A 121 -0.62 -36.36 -10.47
N ASN A 122 -1.65 -37.20 -10.64
CA ASN A 122 -2.51 -37.70 -9.56
C ASN A 122 -3.07 -36.59 -8.65
N ILE A 123 -3.55 -35.49 -9.24
CA ILE A 123 -4.03 -34.31 -8.50
C ILE A 123 -5.30 -34.69 -7.71
N GLY A 124 -5.18 -34.64 -6.39
CA GLY A 124 -6.27 -34.86 -5.43
C GLY A 124 -6.75 -33.56 -4.77
N THR A 125 -7.50 -33.70 -3.68
CA THR A 125 -8.02 -32.56 -2.90
C THR A 125 -6.95 -31.93 -1.99
N THR A 126 -6.05 -32.75 -1.43
CA THR A 126 -4.99 -32.30 -0.50
C THR A 126 -3.61 -32.86 -0.84
N SER A 127 -3.46 -33.43 -2.04
CA SER A 127 -2.22 -34.09 -2.45
C SER A 127 -2.05 -34.13 -3.96
N LEU A 128 -0.81 -34.26 -4.41
CA LEU A 128 -0.45 -34.56 -5.80
C LEU A 128 0.92 -35.25 -5.85
N THR A 129 1.25 -35.88 -6.98
CA THR A 129 2.56 -36.50 -7.20
C THR A 129 3.37 -35.65 -8.19
N LEU A 130 4.55 -35.18 -7.77
CA LEU A 130 5.53 -34.53 -8.65
C LEU A 130 6.56 -35.54 -9.15
N SER A 131 6.96 -35.40 -10.41
CA SER A 131 8.04 -36.19 -11.01
C SER A 131 8.95 -35.34 -11.88
N TRP A 132 10.26 -35.59 -11.86
CA TRP A 132 11.24 -34.88 -12.69
C TRP A 132 12.31 -35.80 -13.24
N THR A 133 13.11 -35.28 -14.17
CA THR A 133 14.24 -36.02 -14.75
C THR A 133 15.45 -35.96 -13.82
N ALA A 134 16.07 -37.11 -13.54
CA ALA A 134 17.29 -37.19 -12.74
C ALA A 134 18.47 -36.47 -13.42
N ALA A 135 19.36 -35.87 -12.64
CA ALA A 135 20.67 -35.45 -13.10
C ALA A 135 21.51 -36.67 -13.51
N SER A 136 22.45 -36.48 -14.46
CA SER A 136 23.36 -37.54 -14.91
C SER A 136 24.45 -37.88 -13.87
N HIS A 137 24.65 -37.03 -12.86
CA HIS A 137 25.67 -37.17 -11.83
C HIS A 137 25.08 -37.68 -10.50
N GLN A 138 25.78 -38.60 -9.83
CA GLN A 138 25.25 -39.33 -8.65
C GLN A 138 25.23 -38.53 -7.34
N ASP A 139 26.06 -37.48 -7.25
CA ASP A 139 26.17 -36.66 -6.04
C ASP A 139 25.09 -35.57 -5.94
N VAL A 140 24.29 -35.37 -7.00
CA VAL A 140 23.22 -34.37 -7.02
C VAL A 140 22.02 -34.88 -6.22
N ARG A 141 21.59 -34.07 -5.26
CA ARG A 141 20.36 -34.27 -4.48
C ARG A 141 19.28 -33.27 -4.89
N TYR A 142 18.05 -33.47 -4.45
CA TYR A 142 16.91 -32.67 -4.87
C TYR A 142 16.17 -32.08 -3.67
N LEU A 143 15.77 -30.82 -3.80
CA LEU A 143 14.78 -30.19 -2.93
C LEU A 143 13.58 -29.78 -3.80
N VAL A 144 12.39 -29.77 -3.22
CA VAL A 144 11.18 -29.29 -3.89
C VAL A 144 10.74 -28.02 -3.22
N GLN A 145 10.47 -27.01 -4.04
CA GLN A 145 9.88 -25.76 -3.61
C GLN A 145 8.47 -25.60 -4.17
N TRP A 146 7.62 -24.92 -3.42
CA TRP A 146 6.24 -24.66 -3.77
C TRP A 146 5.83 -23.22 -3.39
N ARG A 147 4.83 -22.68 -4.08
CA ARG A 147 4.20 -21.40 -3.71
C ARG A 147 2.74 -21.34 -4.13
N TYR A 148 2.00 -20.41 -3.55
CA TYR A 148 0.64 -20.06 -3.98
C TYR A 148 0.67 -19.22 -5.26
N VAL A 149 -0.40 -19.28 -6.05
CA VAL A 149 -0.59 -18.41 -7.23
C VAL A 149 -1.60 -17.30 -6.93
N GLU A 150 -2.61 -17.61 -6.11
CA GLU A 150 -3.65 -16.66 -5.69
C GLU A 150 -3.43 -16.33 -4.20
N GLY A 151 -3.61 -15.05 -3.83
CA GLY A 151 -3.48 -14.60 -2.44
C GLY A 151 -2.14 -13.96 -2.04
N GLY A 152 -1.36 -13.43 -3.01
CA GLY A 152 -0.18 -12.60 -2.72
C GLY A 152 1.11 -13.36 -2.36
N GLY A 153 1.14 -14.69 -2.48
CA GLY A 153 2.33 -15.46 -2.16
C GLY A 153 3.36 -15.51 -3.28
N GLU A 154 4.23 -14.50 -3.36
CA GLU A 154 5.36 -14.51 -4.31
C GLU A 154 6.48 -15.47 -3.86
N ALA A 155 6.59 -15.70 -2.54
CA ALA A 155 7.64 -16.43 -1.85
C ALA A 155 7.60 -17.94 -2.12
N TRP A 156 8.78 -18.53 -2.33
CA TRP A 156 8.92 -19.99 -2.48
C TRP A 156 9.15 -20.64 -1.12
N ASN A 157 8.53 -21.79 -0.89
CA ASN A 157 8.68 -22.56 0.35
C ASN A 157 9.28 -23.92 0.05
N TYR A 158 10.16 -24.42 0.91
CA TYR A 158 10.56 -25.84 0.82
C TYR A 158 9.42 -26.76 1.25
N PHE A 159 9.27 -27.87 0.54
CA PHE A 159 8.38 -28.95 0.95
C PHE A 159 9.11 -29.91 1.92
N GLY A 160 8.41 -30.34 2.97
CA GLY A 160 8.95 -31.30 3.96
C GLY A 160 9.95 -30.66 4.92
N SER A 161 10.97 -31.43 5.33
CA SER A 161 11.98 -30.99 6.32
C SER A 161 13.09 -30.10 5.75
N GLY A 162 13.02 -29.72 4.46
CA GLY A 162 14.10 -28.98 3.79
C GLY A 162 15.38 -29.79 3.57
N GLU A 163 15.34 -31.11 3.77
CA GLU A 163 16.49 -31.99 3.61
C GLU A 163 16.55 -32.55 2.18
N PRO A 164 17.73 -32.54 1.52
CA PRO A 164 17.86 -33.01 0.15
C PRO A 164 17.55 -34.51 -0.01
N ILE A 165 16.69 -34.84 -0.97
CA ILE A 165 16.29 -36.23 -1.29
C ILE A 165 17.04 -36.77 -2.50
N SER A 166 16.96 -38.09 -2.73
CA SER A 166 17.63 -38.77 -3.84
C SER A 166 16.67 -39.25 -4.92
N GLU A 167 15.40 -39.39 -4.56
CA GLU A 167 14.31 -39.80 -5.42
C GLU A 167 13.93 -38.68 -6.39
N THR A 168 13.42 -39.06 -7.56
CA THR A 168 12.95 -38.12 -8.60
C THR A 168 11.42 -38.03 -8.70
N THR A 169 10.75 -38.62 -7.72
CA THR A 169 9.29 -38.63 -7.59
C THR A 169 8.96 -38.38 -6.14
N LEU A 170 8.05 -37.44 -5.87
CA LEU A 170 7.65 -37.06 -4.52
C LEU A 170 6.14 -36.87 -4.45
N ASP A 171 5.52 -37.51 -3.46
CA ASP A 171 4.13 -37.28 -3.12
C ASP A 171 4.03 -36.06 -2.20
N ILE A 172 3.41 -35.01 -2.71
CA ILE A 172 3.12 -33.78 -1.99
C ILE A 172 1.81 -33.96 -1.26
N THR A 173 1.83 -33.80 0.06
CA THR A 173 0.66 -33.93 0.95
C THR A 173 0.37 -32.60 1.64
N ASP A 174 -0.73 -32.57 2.40
CA ASP A 174 -1.12 -31.42 3.23
C ASP A 174 -1.38 -30.14 2.43
N LEU A 175 -1.76 -30.28 1.16
CA LEU A 175 -2.20 -29.16 0.31
C LEU A 175 -3.61 -28.72 0.70
N ILE A 176 -3.90 -27.44 0.47
CA ILE A 176 -5.22 -26.86 0.71
C ILE A 176 -6.12 -27.16 -0.51
N PRO A 177 -7.37 -27.62 -0.29
CA PRO A 177 -8.34 -27.83 -1.37
C PRO A 177 -8.62 -26.58 -2.19
N TYR A 178 -8.97 -26.78 -3.47
CA TYR A 178 -9.32 -25.71 -4.42
C TYR A 178 -8.30 -24.57 -4.55
N THR A 179 -7.03 -24.83 -4.25
CA THR A 179 -5.98 -23.81 -4.19
C THR A 179 -5.00 -23.99 -5.35
N LEU A 180 -4.57 -22.89 -5.96
CA LEU A 180 -3.60 -22.89 -7.07
C LEU A 180 -2.17 -22.83 -6.54
N TYR A 181 -1.37 -23.80 -6.98
CA TYR A 181 0.05 -23.95 -6.61
C TYR A 181 0.96 -23.92 -7.83
N GLN A 182 2.20 -23.47 -7.61
CA GLN A 182 3.33 -23.71 -8.52
C GLN A 182 4.44 -24.46 -7.77
N PHE A 183 5.12 -25.35 -8.47
CA PHE A 183 6.23 -26.13 -7.93
C PHE A 183 7.48 -25.97 -8.77
N ARG A 184 8.65 -26.11 -8.16
CA ARG A 184 9.94 -26.22 -8.85
C ARG A 184 10.89 -27.12 -8.08
N VAL A 185 11.89 -27.64 -8.76
CA VAL A 185 12.91 -28.51 -8.16
C VAL A 185 14.23 -27.76 -8.11
N VAL A 186 14.91 -27.86 -6.97
CA VAL A 186 16.25 -27.34 -6.74
C VAL A 186 17.21 -28.52 -6.71
N TRP A 187 18.16 -28.54 -7.64
CA TRP A 187 19.26 -29.50 -7.66
C TRP A 187 20.35 -28.98 -6.73
N VAL A 188 20.65 -29.74 -5.68
CA VAL A 188 21.70 -29.44 -4.70
C VAL A 188 22.95 -30.21 -5.11
N ILE A 189 23.98 -29.47 -5.53
CA ILE A 189 25.27 -30.03 -5.95
C ILE A 189 26.21 -30.01 -4.73
N THR A 190 26.30 -28.85 -4.11
CA THR A 190 26.86 -28.63 -2.77
C THR A 190 25.88 -27.71 -2.02
N PRO A 191 25.94 -27.60 -0.68
CA PRO A 191 25.03 -26.75 0.08
C PRO A 191 24.95 -25.31 -0.46
N ARG A 192 26.07 -24.77 -0.98
CA ARG A 192 26.16 -23.41 -1.54
C ARG A 192 25.89 -23.30 -3.05
N HIS A 193 25.96 -24.41 -3.78
CA HIS A 193 25.77 -24.42 -5.23
C HIS A 193 24.53 -25.22 -5.60
N THR A 194 23.48 -24.48 -5.97
CA THR A 194 22.21 -25.05 -6.37
C THR A 194 21.78 -24.59 -7.76
N LEU A 195 21.04 -25.43 -8.49
CA LEU A 195 20.40 -25.07 -9.75
C LEU A 195 18.89 -25.22 -9.60
N THR A 196 18.15 -24.18 -9.98
CA THR A 196 16.69 -24.17 -9.84
C THR A 196 16.00 -24.38 -11.18
N SER A 197 15.00 -25.27 -11.23
CA SER A 197 14.18 -25.50 -12.42
C SER A 197 13.23 -24.34 -12.70
N GLN A 198 12.77 -24.24 -13.95
CA GLN A 198 11.56 -23.45 -14.24
C GLN A 198 10.38 -24.02 -13.43
N ALA A 199 9.45 -23.15 -13.03
CA ALA A 199 8.25 -23.54 -12.31
C ALA A 199 7.29 -24.39 -13.19
N THR A 200 6.39 -25.15 -12.57
CA THR A 200 5.26 -25.76 -13.27
C THR A 200 4.29 -24.69 -13.76
N SER A 201 3.44 -25.03 -14.74
CA SER A 201 2.17 -24.32 -14.89
C SER A 201 1.35 -24.43 -13.60
N SER A 202 0.50 -23.45 -13.30
CA SER A 202 -0.32 -23.45 -12.10
C SER A 202 -1.19 -24.71 -12.02
N VAL A 203 -1.18 -25.38 -10.87
CA VAL A 203 -1.89 -26.63 -10.60
C VAL A 203 -2.93 -26.36 -9.52
N GLN A 204 -4.21 -26.57 -9.83
CA GLN A 204 -5.28 -26.42 -8.84
C GLN A 204 -5.62 -27.78 -8.22
N THR A 205 -5.65 -27.84 -6.89
CA THR A 205 -6.19 -29.00 -6.17
C THR A 205 -7.71 -29.08 -6.34
N LEU A 206 -8.29 -30.27 -6.16
CA LEU A 206 -9.74 -30.47 -6.28
C LEU A 206 -10.49 -29.82 -5.09
N PRO A 207 -11.73 -29.33 -5.29
CA PRO A 207 -12.53 -28.73 -4.22
C PRO A 207 -12.98 -29.77 -3.20
N PHE A 208 -12.94 -29.42 -1.92
CA PHE A 208 -13.39 -30.26 -0.81
C PHE A 208 -13.52 -29.49 0.51
N GLY A 209 -14.66 -29.63 1.18
CA GLY A 209 -14.91 -29.03 2.49
C GLY A 209 -15.48 -27.60 2.41
N VAL A 210 -15.89 -27.09 3.57
CA VAL A 210 -16.34 -25.70 3.72
C VAL A 210 -15.15 -24.74 3.69
N PRO A 211 -15.34 -23.42 3.44
CA PRO A 211 -14.25 -22.45 3.50
C PRO A 211 -13.51 -22.53 4.84
N SER A 212 -12.19 -22.71 4.79
CA SER A 212 -11.36 -22.89 6.00
C SER A 212 -10.85 -21.58 6.58
N THR A 213 -10.77 -20.52 5.76
CA THR A 213 -10.49 -19.16 6.22
C THR A 213 -11.77 -18.32 6.21
N ALA A 214 -11.77 -17.28 7.04
CA ALA A 214 -12.85 -16.30 7.06
C ALA A 214 -12.67 -15.30 5.91
N PRO A 215 -13.76 -14.70 5.40
CA PRO A 215 -13.67 -13.41 4.73
C PRO A 215 -13.08 -12.37 5.69
N THR A 216 -12.38 -11.35 5.21
CA THR A 216 -11.81 -10.30 6.07
C THR A 216 -12.66 -9.04 5.96
N ILE A 217 -13.28 -8.59 7.06
CA ILE A 217 -14.04 -7.33 7.06
C ILE A 217 -13.04 -6.17 6.92
N THR A 218 -13.10 -5.46 5.79
CA THR A 218 -12.17 -4.38 5.46
C THR A 218 -12.66 -3.03 5.94
N SER A 219 -13.97 -2.82 5.99
CA SER A 219 -14.58 -1.59 6.53
C SER A 219 -15.97 -1.86 7.11
N ILE A 220 -16.36 -1.09 8.13
CA ILE A 220 -17.69 -1.14 8.72
C ILE A 220 -18.07 0.23 9.29
N VAL A 221 -19.30 0.67 9.05
CA VAL A 221 -19.83 1.93 9.57
C VAL A 221 -21.34 1.88 9.79
N SER A 222 -21.86 2.80 10.61
CA SER A 222 -23.30 2.99 10.84
C SER A 222 -23.66 4.45 10.53
N SER A 223 -24.48 4.67 9.49
CA SER A 223 -24.92 6.01 9.07
C SER A 223 -26.14 6.51 9.86
N SER A 224 -26.92 5.60 10.45
CA SER A 224 -28.13 5.92 11.21
C SER A 224 -28.32 4.93 12.38
N PRO A 225 -29.27 5.20 13.29
CA PRO A 225 -29.66 4.24 14.33
C PRO A 225 -30.05 2.84 13.84
N THR A 226 -30.43 2.71 12.56
CA THR A 226 -31.01 1.50 11.98
C THR A 226 -30.25 0.93 10.79
N THR A 227 -29.04 1.44 10.52
CA THR A 227 -28.21 0.98 9.40
C THR A 227 -26.80 0.61 9.81
N ILE A 228 -26.29 -0.46 9.16
CA ILE A 228 -24.89 -0.87 9.24
C ILE A 228 -24.44 -1.23 7.83
N SER A 229 -23.39 -0.57 7.35
CA SER A 229 -22.76 -0.82 6.04
C SER A 229 -21.37 -1.40 6.25
N LEU A 230 -20.98 -2.38 5.43
CA LEU A 230 -19.70 -3.06 5.55
C LEU A 230 -19.18 -3.57 4.20
N THR A 231 -17.85 -3.67 4.09
CA THR A 231 -17.11 -4.31 2.98
C THR A 231 -16.21 -5.41 3.51
N TRP A 232 -15.91 -6.40 2.67
CA TRP A 232 -15.01 -7.49 3.03
C TRP A 232 -14.27 -8.07 1.83
N ASP A 233 -13.10 -8.62 2.08
CA ASP A 233 -12.36 -9.43 1.11
C ASP A 233 -12.81 -10.89 1.17
N PRO A 234 -12.87 -11.60 0.02
CA PRO A 234 -13.12 -13.04 -0.01
C PRO A 234 -12.10 -13.83 0.82
N PRO A 235 -12.48 -15.00 1.38
CA PRO A 235 -11.55 -15.87 2.09
C PRO A 235 -10.43 -16.36 1.15
N PRO A 236 -9.14 -16.27 1.55
CA PRO A 236 -8.01 -16.76 0.75
C PRO A 236 -8.08 -18.27 0.43
N PHE A 237 -8.63 -19.08 1.35
CA PHE A 237 -8.79 -20.52 1.19
C PHE A 237 -10.27 -20.93 1.24
N PRO A 238 -11.01 -20.76 0.12
CA PRO A 238 -12.45 -21.00 0.06
C PRO A 238 -12.81 -22.48 -0.07
N ASN A 239 -11.84 -23.36 -0.33
CA ASN A 239 -11.99 -24.82 -0.52
C ASN A 239 -12.99 -25.26 -1.62
N GLY A 240 -13.51 -24.30 -2.39
CA GLY A 240 -14.44 -24.46 -3.50
C GLY A 240 -14.96 -23.10 -3.98
N PRO A 241 -15.71 -23.04 -5.10
CA PRO A 241 -16.31 -21.79 -5.57
C PRO A 241 -17.27 -21.16 -4.54
N ILE A 242 -17.11 -19.86 -4.28
CA ILE A 242 -17.99 -19.12 -3.38
C ILE A 242 -19.31 -18.84 -4.11
N ILE A 243 -20.43 -19.23 -3.47
CA ILE A 243 -21.78 -19.03 -4.02
C ILE A 243 -22.56 -17.93 -3.30
N GLY A 244 -22.12 -17.51 -2.12
CA GLY A 244 -22.74 -16.44 -1.36
C GLY A 244 -22.04 -16.11 -0.06
N TYR A 245 -22.44 -15.01 0.57
CA TYR A 245 -22.03 -14.65 1.92
C TYR A 245 -23.24 -14.53 2.85
N THR A 246 -23.01 -14.76 4.14
CA THR A 246 -24.02 -14.59 5.19
C THR A 246 -23.50 -13.59 6.22
N ILE A 247 -24.19 -12.47 6.33
CA ILE A 247 -23.92 -11.41 7.30
C ILE A 247 -24.88 -11.61 8.47
N ALA A 248 -24.37 -11.60 9.68
CA ALA A 248 -25.20 -11.65 10.88
C ALA A 248 -24.88 -10.48 11.81
N VAL A 249 -25.92 -9.81 12.30
CA VAL A 249 -25.82 -8.73 13.28
C VAL A 249 -26.47 -9.20 14.57
N GLN A 250 -25.72 -9.15 15.66
CA GLN A 250 -26.17 -9.62 16.97
C GLN A 250 -25.91 -8.55 18.04
N ASN A 251 -26.94 -8.22 18.82
CA ASN A 251 -26.79 -7.36 19.99
C ASN A 251 -26.21 -8.16 21.16
N PHE A 252 -25.29 -7.59 21.92
CA PHE A 252 -24.72 -8.26 23.11
C PHE A 252 -25.75 -8.54 24.23
N PHE A 253 -26.87 -7.82 24.25
CA PHE A 253 -27.87 -7.88 25.32
C PHE A 253 -29.15 -8.65 24.95
N ASN A 254 -29.40 -8.95 23.67
CA ASN A 254 -30.62 -9.63 23.19
C ASN A 254 -30.28 -10.91 22.39
N GLU A 255 -31.19 -11.90 22.36
CA GLU A 255 -31.09 -13.09 21.48
C GLU A 255 -31.52 -12.82 20.02
N ALA A 256 -32.00 -11.62 19.71
CA ALA A 256 -32.42 -11.25 18.36
C ALA A 256 -31.19 -11.15 17.43
N ARG A 257 -31.19 -11.98 16.38
CA ARG A 257 -30.13 -12.07 15.38
C ARG A 257 -30.71 -11.69 14.01
N ILE A 258 -30.17 -10.65 13.41
CA ILE A 258 -30.49 -10.28 12.02
C ILE A 258 -29.54 -11.05 11.12
N VAL A 259 -30.06 -11.64 10.03
CA VAL A 259 -29.26 -12.42 9.07
C VAL A 259 -29.61 -11.97 7.66
N LEU A 260 -28.59 -11.59 6.89
CA LEU A 260 -28.69 -11.17 5.49
C LEU A 260 -27.82 -12.09 4.63
N GLY A 261 -28.38 -12.63 3.55
CA GLY A 261 -27.65 -13.41 2.55
C GLY A 261 -27.39 -12.58 1.30
N VAL A 262 -26.16 -12.59 0.80
CA VAL A 262 -25.76 -11.89 -0.43
C VAL A 262 -25.08 -12.84 -1.42
N GLY A 263 -25.02 -12.45 -2.70
CA GLY A 263 -24.46 -13.27 -3.77
C GLY A 263 -22.95 -13.49 -3.64
N GLY A 264 -22.42 -14.54 -4.27
CA GLY A 264 -21.00 -14.90 -4.16
C GLY A 264 -20.03 -13.91 -4.83
N SER A 265 -20.52 -13.07 -5.73
CA SER A 265 -19.76 -11.98 -6.37
C SER A 265 -19.82 -10.67 -5.59
N THR A 266 -20.57 -10.61 -4.50
CA THR A 266 -20.78 -9.39 -3.71
C THR A 266 -19.80 -9.34 -2.55
N THR A 267 -19.09 -8.22 -2.40
CA THR A 267 -18.10 -7.95 -1.34
C THR A 267 -18.47 -6.75 -0.47
N GLU A 268 -19.70 -6.26 -0.61
CA GLU A 268 -20.24 -5.14 0.16
C GLU A 268 -21.73 -5.35 0.47
N ALA A 269 -22.21 -4.80 1.57
CA ALA A 269 -23.63 -4.82 1.90
C ALA A 269 -24.02 -3.75 2.91
N THR A 270 -25.28 -3.35 2.86
CA THR A 270 -25.91 -2.50 3.87
C THR A 270 -27.08 -3.25 4.52
N VAL A 271 -26.98 -3.47 5.84
CA VAL A 271 -28.03 -4.05 6.67
C VAL A 271 -28.91 -2.91 7.18
N VAL A 272 -30.17 -2.89 6.78
CA VAL A 272 -31.18 -1.95 7.28
C VAL A 272 -32.28 -2.72 8.00
N ASP A 273 -32.43 -2.49 9.30
CA ASP A 273 -33.44 -3.18 10.11
C ASP A 273 -33.96 -2.30 11.25
N SER A 274 -35.29 -2.18 11.37
CA SER A 274 -35.95 -1.36 12.39
C SER A 274 -35.83 -1.90 13.82
N SER A 275 -35.31 -3.12 14.01
CA SER A 275 -35.00 -3.68 15.33
C SER A 275 -33.63 -3.23 15.87
N LEU A 276 -32.79 -2.61 15.03
CA LEU A 276 -31.60 -1.92 15.47
C LEU A 276 -31.98 -0.68 16.30
N ARG A 277 -31.17 -0.36 17.31
CA ARG A 277 -31.43 0.73 18.25
C ARG A 277 -30.28 1.72 18.21
N ALA A 278 -30.57 3.00 18.41
CA ALA A 278 -29.55 4.04 18.48
C ALA A 278 -28.49 3.78 19.56
N SER A 279 -27.26 4.24 19.31
CA SER A 279 -26.14 4.23 20.27
C SER A 279 -25.94 2.88 20.98
N THR A 280 -26.12 1.78 20.25
CA THR A 280 -26.10 0.42 20.81
C THR A 280 -25.00 -0.40 20.16
N LEU A 281 -24.26 -1.17 20.95
CA LEU A 281 -23.15 -2.01 20.48
C LEU A 281 -23.66 -3.33 19.91
N TYR A 282 -23.25 -3.65 18.69
CA TYR A 282 -23.53 -4.89 17.97
C TYR A 282 -22.25 -5.59 17.54
N ALA A 283 -22.27 -6.92 17.51
CA ALA A 283 -21.28 -7.74 16.84
C ALA A 283 -21.80 -8.10 15.44
N VAL A 284 -20.99 -7.83 14.42
CA VAL A 284 -21.31 -8.08 13.01
C VAL A 284 -20.34 -9.11 12.48
N SER A 285 -20.86 -10.20 11.92
CA SER A 285 -20.06 -11.31 11.41
C SER A 285 -20.36 -11.65 9.96
N VAL A 286 -19.33 -11.90 9.16
CA VAL A 286 -19.46 -12.29 7.73
C VAL A 286 -18.92 -13.70 7.53
N ARG A 287 -19.67 -14.56 6.83
CA ARG A 287 -19.28 -15.94 6.46
C ARG A 287 -19.38 -16.15 4.97
N ALA A 288 -18.38 -16.79 4.38
CA ALA A 288 -18.49 -17.31 3.01
C ALA A 288 -19.23 -18.65 2.99
N ARG A 289 -19.95 -18.89 1.90
CA ARG A 289 -20.66 -20.14 1.60
C ARG A 289 -20.19 -20.71 0.27
N ASN A 290 -19.83 -21.99 0.25
CA ASN A 290 -19.59 -22.77 -0.96
C ASN A 290 -20.65 -23.89 -1.08
N MET A 291 -20.48 -24.82 -2.04
CA MET A 291 -21.41 -25.94 -2.26
C MET A 291 -21.50 -26.92 -1.07
N GLU A 292 -20.47 -27.00 -0.22
CA GLU A 292 -20.43 -27.88 0.95
C GLU A 292 -21.07 -27.23 2.19
N GLY A 293 -21.01 -25.90 2.31
CA GLY A 293 -21.63 -25.17 3.42
C GLY A 293 -21.01 -23.82 3.74
N GLU A 294 -21.32 -23.32 4.95
CA GLU A 294 -20.77 -22.08 5.49
C GLU A 294 -19.44 -22.33 6.19
N GLY A 295 -18.46 -21.46 5.94
CA GLY A 295 -17.16 -21.48 6.59
C GLY A 295 -17.13 -20.74 7.92
N ILE A 296 -15.92 -20.43 8.36
CA ILE A 296 -15.70 -19.59 9.54
C ILE A 296 -16.07 -18.12 9.27
N SER A 297 -16.43 -17.39 10.34
CA SER A 297 -16.73 -15.96 10.27
C SER A 297 -15.61 -15.10 10.81
N ASP A 298 -15.40 -13.96 10.16
CA ASP A 298 -14.78 -12.80 10.80
C ASP A 298 -15.85 -11.99 11.54
N THR A 299 -15.49 -11.30 12.61
CA THR A 299 -16.44 -10.60 13.49
C THR A 299 -15.85 -9.30 14.02
N VAL A 300 -16.55 -8.19 13.76
CA VAL A 300 -16.17 -6.85 14.22
C VAL A 300 -17.33 -6.25 15.03
N ASN A 301 -16.98 -5.43 16.03
CA ASN A 301 -17.97 -4.72 16.84
C ASN A 301 -18.22 -3.32 16.28
N ILE A 302 -19.47 -2.90 16.24
CA ILE A 302 -19.88 -1.56 15.80
C ILE A 302 -20.95 -1.00 16.73
N THR A 303 -20.90 0.31 16.98
CA THR A 303 -21.98 1.01 17.68
C THR A 303 -22.80 1.76 16.66
N THR A 304 -24.12 1.57 16.69
CA THR A 304 -25.06 2.26 15.79
C THR A 304 -25.11 3.76 16.04
N GLY A 305 -25.50 4.52 15.01
CA GLY A 305 -25.66 5.97 15.08
C GLY A 305 -26.57 6.44 16.22
N ALA A 306 -26.36 7.66 16.70
CA ALA A 306 -27.23 8.28 17.68
C ALA A 306 -28.57 8.69 17.04
N GLU A 307 -29.62 8.83 17.86
CA GLU A 307 -30.88 9.41 17.38
C GLU A 307 -30.63 10.83 16.85
N PRO A 308 -31.31 11.24 15.75
CA PRO A 308 -31.26 12.61 15.27
C PRO A 308 -31.59 13.57 16.41
N GLN A 309 -30.75 14.58 16.63
CA GLN A 309 -31.04 15.59 17.64
C GLN A 309 -32.29 16.37 17.24
N ASN A 310 -33.17 16.63 18.21
CA ASN A 310 -34.26 17.58 17.99
C ASN A 310 -33.66 18.98 17.87
N LEU A 311 -33.62 19.51 16.64
CA LEU A 311 -33.00 20.80 16.32
C LEU A 311 -33.79 22.00 16.86
N GLY A 312 -34.92 21.78 17.54
CA GLY A 312 -35.78 22.85 18.04
C GLY A 312 -36.48 23.66 16.94
N VAL A 313 -36.35 23.21 15.69
CA VAL A 313 -37.02 23.76 14.51
C VAL A 313 -38.29 22.93 14.26
N VAL A 314 -39.35 23.60 13.82
CA VAL A 314 -40.61 22.95 13.47
C VAL A 314 -40.52 22.40 12.04
N PRO A 315 -40.78 21.11 11.80
CA PRO A 315 -40.86 20.57 10.43
C PRO A 315 -42.14 21.04 9.74
N TYR A 316 -42.03 21.43 8.46
CA TYR A 316 -43.18 21.82 7.64
C TYR A 316 -43.32 20.90 6.42
N LEU A 317 -44.53 20.43 6.16
CA LEU A 317 -44.93 19.77 4.93
C LEU A 317 -45.35 20.84 3.90
N VAL A 318 -44.73 20.83 2.74
CA VAL A 318 -45.08 21.67 1.59
C VAL A 318 -46.03 20.89 0.70
N ILE A 319 -47.20 21.47 0.41
CA ILE A 319 -48.26 20.81 -0.33
C ILE A 319 -48.66 21.67 -1.52
N GLY A 320 -48.57 21.10 -2.74
CA GLY A 320 -49.08 21.70 -3.98
C GLY A 320 -50.44 21.12 -4.38
N VAL A 321 -51.44 22.00 -4.55
CA VAL A 321 -52.85 21.64 -4.80
C VAL A 321 -53.49 22.55 -5.86
N THR A 322 -54.56 22.08 -6.51
CA THR A 322 -55.28 22.86 -7.53
C THR A 322 -56.20 23.91 -6.92
N SER A 323 -57.04 23.50 -5.96
CA SER A 323 -57.88 24.42 -5.19
C SER A 323 -58.37 23.79 -3.87
N LEU A 324 -58.44 24.59 -2.81
CA LEU A 324 -58.90 24.17 -1.48
C LEU A 324 -60.25 24.83 -1.17
N SER A 325 -61.33 24.05 -1.10
CA SER A 325 -62.63 24.52 -0.64
C SER A 325 -62.89 24.08 0.80
N PHE A 326 -62.67 24.98 1.76
CA PHE A 326 -63.05 24.78 3.17
C PHE A 326 -64.35 25.52 3.49
N THR A 327 -65.29 24.85 4.15
CA THR A 327 -66.48 25.50 4.70
C THR A 327 -66.11 26.19 6.03
N ASN A 328 -65.79 27.49 5.96
CA ASN A 328 -65.52 28.46 7.06
C ASN A 328 -64.07 28.94 7.29
N LEU A 329 -63.14 28.72 6.36
CA LEU A 329 -61.86 29.45 6.32
C LEU A 329 -61.70 30.07 4.92
N SER A 330 -61.03 31.21 4.82
CA SER A 330 -60.71 31.88 3.55
C SER A 330 -60.04 30.90 2.58
N GLU A 331 -60.28 31.07 1.27
CA GLU A 331 -59.64 30.30 0.19
C GLU A 331 -58.12 30.20 0.44
N MET A 332 -57.61 28.97 0.63
CA MET A 332 -56.18 28.72 0.79
C MET A 332 -55.51 28.75 -0.58
N SER A 333 -54.22 29.09 -0.61
CA SER A 333 -53.44 29.23 -1.83
C SER A 333 -53.02 27.89 -2.42
N SER A 334 -52.65 27.90 -3.70
CA SER A 334 -52.29 26.71 -4.47
C SER A 334 -51.08 25.96 -3.92
N VAL A 335 -50.21 26.63 -3.16
CA VAL A 335 -49.16 26.00 -2.35
C VAL A 335 -49.31 26.46 -0.90
N SER A 336 -49.28 25.51 0.04
CA SER A 336 -49.41 25.75 1.49
C SER A 336 -48.36 25.00 2.30
N LEU A 337 -47.95 25.59 3.44
CA LEU A 337 -47.04 25.04 4.42
C LEU A 337 -47.87 24.55 5.60
N VAL A 338 -47.67 23.31 6.01
CA VAL A 338 -48.39 22.73 7.14
C VAL A 338 -47.37 22.22 8.14
N GLU A 339 -47.50 22.60 9.41
CA GLU A 339 -46.66 22.01 10.44
C GLU A 339 -46.84 20.48 10.47
N TYR A 340 -45.75 19.75 10.30
CA TYR A 340 -45.77 18.32 10.11
C TYR A 340 -46.34 17.61 11.34
N GLY A 341 -47.32 16.71 11.14
CA GLY A 341 -48.02 16.03 12.23
C GLY A 341 -49.09 16.85 12.95
N LYS A 342 -49.29 18.13 12.59
CA LYS A 342 -50.46 18.92 13.03
C LYS A 342 -51.58 18.88 11.99
N ARG A 343 -52.79 19.16 12.46
CA ARG A 343 -53.96 19.35 11.60
C ARG A 343 -53.84 20.67 10.85
N ILE A 344 -54.17 20.68 9.56
CA ILE A 344 -54.16 21.90 8.72
C ILE A 344 -55.10 23.00 9.26
N ILE A 345 -56.17 22.62 9.97
CA ILE A 345 -57.10 23.60 10.58
C ILE A 345 -56.47 24.29 11.80
N ASP A 346 -55.46 23.66 12.41
CA ASP A 346 -54.73 24.17 13.56
C ASP A 346 -53.43 24.89 13.15
N SER A 347 -53.11 24.97 11.85
CA SER A 347 -51.94 25.70 11.33
C SER A 347 -52.19 27.21 11.27
N ASP A 348 -51.11 28.00 11.37
CA ASP A 348 -51.20 29.45 11.27
C ASP A 348 -51.72 29.84 9.87
N PRO A 349 -52.75 30.69 9.74
CA PRO A 349 -53.27 31.13 8.44
C PRO A 349 -52.23 31.82 7.55
N LEU A 350 -51.13 32.36 8.09
CA LEU A 350 -50.02 32.90 7.30
C LEU A 350 -49.22 31.82 6.55
N LEU A 351 -49.24 30.57 7.02
CA LEU A 351 -48.57 29.45 6.36
C LEU A 351 -49.38 28.87 5.18
N ASN A 352 -50.63 29.30 5.04
CA ASN A 352 -51.56 28.78 4.05
C ASN A 352 -51.60 29.61 2.73
N ASP A 353 -50.72 30.63 2.59
CA ASP A 353 -50.67 31.53 1.43
C ASP A 353 -49.25 31.68 0.84
N ILE A 354 -48.67 30.58 0.33
CA ILE A 354 -47.31 30.62 -0.25
C ILE A 354 -47.33 31.14 -1.68
N HIS A 355 -48.17 30.54 -2.52
CA HIS A 355 -48.28 30.88 -3.93
C HIS A 355 -49.67 30.51 -4.43
N THR A 356 -50.28 31.45 -5.16
CA THR A 356 -51.53 31.28 -5.88
C THR A 356 -51.23 31.48 -7.34
N VAL A 357 -51.65 30.55 -8.19
CA VAL A 357 -51.35 30.63 -9.62
C VAL A 357 -52.00 31.89 -10.21
N ASP A 358 -51.28 32.62 -11.07
CA ASP A 358 -51.67 33.94 -11.58
C ASP A 358 -52.99 33.93 -12.39
N ASN A 359 -53.42 32.77 -12.88
CA ASN A 359 -54.54 32.59 -13.80
C ASN A 359 -55.52 31.53 -13.28
N GLU A 360 -56.84 31.78 -13.36
CA GLU A 360 -57.87 30.90 -12.76
C GLU A 360 -57.94 29.48 -13.38
N ASN A 361 -57.30 29.28 -14.54
CA ASN A 361 -57.30 28.01 -15.27
C ASN A 361 -55.98 27.23 -15.17
N SER A 362 -54.95 27.82 -14.58
CA SER A 362 -53.62 27.20 -14.47
C SER A 362 -53.50 26.47 -13.14
N THR A 363 -52.92 25.27 -13.17
CA THR A 363 -52.75 24.43 -11.98
C THR A 363 -51.26 24.27 -11.68
N ILE A 364 -50.93 23.99 -10.41
CA ILE A 364 -49.59 23.54 -10.05
C ILE A 364 -49.31 22.19 -10.74
N SER A 365 -48.06 21.92 -11.09
CA SER A 365 -47.62 20.64 -11.63
C SER A 365 -46.73 19.87 -10.65
N ASP A 366 -45.86 20.56 -9.92
CA ASP A 366 -45.07 19.97 -8.81
C ASP A 366 -44.47 21.06 -7.90
N VAL A 367 -43.93 20.64 -6.75
CA VAL A 367 -43.20 21.49 -5.79
C VAL A 367 -41.90 20.81 -5.35
N ALA A 368 -40.85 21.60 -5.15
CA ALA A 368 -39.58 21.13 -4.60
C ALA A 368 -38.99 22.15 -3.63
N VAL A 369 -38.22 21.68 -2.65
CA VAL A 369 -37.64 22.50 -1.59
C VAL A 369 -36.12 22.52 -1.67
N ASP A 370 -35.52 23.66 -1.34
CA ASP A 370 -34.13 23.77 -0.88
C ASP A 370 -34.15 24.40 0.52
N TYR A 371 -33.87 23.60 1.55
CA TYR A 371 -33.88 24.08 2.92
C TYR A 371 -32.70 25.02 3.21
N TRP A 372 -31.52 24.73 2.66
CA TRP A 372 -30.28 25.42 3.00
C TRP A 372 -30.23 26.82 2.40
N GLU A 373 -30.77 26.99 1.19
CA GLU A 373 -30.95 28.30 0.55
C GLU A 373 -32.31 28.95 0.87
N ASN A 374 -33.18 28.25 1.60
CA ASN A 374 -34.54 28.65 1.94
C ASN A 374 -35.43 28.95 0.71
N PHE A 375 -35.34 28.11 -0.33
CA PHE A 375 -36.14 28.22 -1.53
C PHE A 375 -37.27 27.18 -1.60
N ILE A 376 -38.39 27.59 -2.19
CA ILE A 376 -39.47 26.72 -2.63
C ILE A 376 -39.64 26.95 -4.13
N PHE A 377 -39.43 25.89 -4.91
CA PHE A 377 -39.63 25.87 -6.35
C PHE A 377 -41.00 25.30 -6.69
N ILE A 378 -41.66 25.92 -7.66
CA ILE A 378 -43.05 25.62 -8.01
C ILE A 378 -43.17 25.60 -9.53
N SER A 379 -43.64 24.50 -10.11
CA SER A 379 -43.97 24.44 -11.54
C SER A 379 -45.47 24.55 -11.77
N ASP A 380 -45.86 25.18 -12.87
CA ASP A 380 -47.27 25.33 -13.26
C ASP A 380 -47.57 24.77 -14.66
N SER A 381 -48.86 24.55 -14.93
CA SER A 381 -49.37 24.05 -16.20
C SER A 381 -49.19 25.02 -17.38
N ASP A 382 -48.86 26.29 -17.10
CA ASP A 382 -48.55 27.31 -18.10
C ASP A 382 -47.08 27.27 -18.54
N GLY A 383 -46.30 26.34 -17.98
CA GLY A 383 -44.92 26.07 -18.34
C GLY A 383 -43.91 26.98 -17.66
N ARG A 384 -44.24 27.50 -16.48
CA ARG A 384 -43.34 28.34 -15.69
C ARG A 384 -42.76 27.58 -14.49
N ILE A 385 -41.57 27.99 -14.08
CA ILE A 385 -40.98 27.63 -12.79
C ILE A 385 -40.84 28.91 -11.98
N HIS A 386 -41.45 28.93 -10.80
CA HIS A 386 -41.39 30.01 -9.83
C HIS A 386 -40.47 29.63 -8.68
N ARG A 387 -39.80 30.64 -8.09
CA ARG A 387 -39.07 30.54 -6.84
C ARG A 387 -39.68 31.45 -5.79
N ARG A 388 -39.81 30.94 -4.57
CA ARG A 388 -40.20 31.68 -3.37
C ARG A 388 -39.12 31.52 -2.32
N THR A 389 -38.68 32.62 -1.73
CA THR A 389 -37.77 32.59 -0.57
C THR A 389 -38.58 32.65 0.72
N ILE A 390 -38.29 31.76 1.66
CA ILE A 390 -38.91 31.72 2.98
C ILE A 390 -37.91 32.16 4.06
N ASP A 391 -38.34 32.98 5.02
CA ASP A 391 -37.59 33.21 6.25
C ASP A 391 -38.08 32.19 7.29
N PRO A 392 -37.33 31.13 7.62
CA PRO A 392 -37.78 30.09 8.54
C PRO A 392 -37.94 30.60 9.99
N ALA A 393 -37.30 31.71 10.37
CA ALA A 393 -37.40 32.24 11.72
C ALA A 393 -38.71 33.00 11.98
N ASN A 394 -39.21 33.69 10.95
CA ASN A 394 -40.42 34.53 11.04
C ASN A 394 -41.59 34.01 10.18
N LEU A 395 -41.37 32.93 9.41
CA LEU A 395 -42.31 32.36 8.44
C LEU A 395 -42.84 33.40 7.44
N THR A 396 -41.98 34.36 7.06
CA THR A 396 -42.32 35.39 6.06
C THR A 396 -41.85 34.99 4.68
N LEU A 397 -42.64 35.32 3.66
CA LEU A 397 -42.39 34.94 2.27
C LEU A 397 -42.00 36.15 1.42
N ALA A 398 -40.95 35.99 0.62
CA ALA A 398 -40.62 36.94 -0.43
C ALA A 398 -41.64 36.85 -1.60
N PRO A 399 -41.74 37.89 -2.45
CA PRO A 399 -42.52 37.82 -3.69
C PRO A 399 -42.10 36.66 -4.58
N SER A 400 -43.05 36.09 -5.33
CA SER A 400 -42.78 35.05 -6.33
C SER A 400 -41.90 35.60 -7.44
N GLU A 401 -40.84 34.89 -7.78
CA GLU A 401 -39.99 35.20 -8.93
C GLU A 401 -40.16 34.11 -10.00
N VAL A 402 -40.40 34.50 -11.25
CA VAL A 402 -40.47 33.57 -12.39
C VAL A 402 -39.07 33.39 -12.95
N LEU A 403 -38.51 32.19 -12.83
CA LEU A 403 -37.15 31.87 -13.29
C LEU A 403 -37.14 31.31 -14.70
N TYR A 404 -38.19 30.58 -15.07
CA TYR A 404 -38.29 29.87 -16.35
C TYR A 404 -39.68 30.05 -16.97
N THR A 405 -39.76 30.07 -18.30
CA THR A 405 -41.04 30.10 -19.02
C THR A 405 -40.87 29.43 -20.39
N ASP A 406 -41.51 28.29 -20.58
CA ASP A 406 -41.64 27.62 -21.87
C ASP A 406 -43.07 27.12 -22.08
N GLN A 407 -43.76 27.72 -23.04
CA GLN A 407 -45.16 27.41 -23.34
C GLN A 407 -45.34 26.17 -24.22
N SER A 408 -44.26 25.54 -24.70
CA SER A 408 -44.34 24.40 -25.61
C SER A 408 -44.59 23.08 -24.88
N THR A 409 -43.95 22.88 -23.72
CA THR A 409 -44.11 21.72 -22.84
C THR A 409 -43.91 22.14 -21.39
N ALA A 410 -44.92 21.98 -20.54
CA ALA A 410 -44.86 22.38 -19.14
C ALA A 410 -43.99 21.43 -18.30
N PRO A 411 -43.20 21.94 -17.34
CA PRO A 411 -42.43 21.11 -16.41
C PRO A 411 -43.35 20.31 -15.48
N THR A 412 -43.23 18.98 -15.47
CA THR A 412 -44.18 18.12 -14.74
C THR A 412 -43.69 17.66 -13.38
N LYS A 413 -42.37 17.60 -13.17
CA LYS A 413 -41.75 17.17 -11.90
C LYS A 413 -40.53 18.01 -11.60
N LEU A 414 -40.28 18.30 -10.32
CA LEU A 414 -39.17 19.09 -9.80
C LEU A 414 -38.46 18.33 -8.66
N ASP A 415 -37.14 18.43 -8.58
CA ASP A 415 -36.41 18.10 -7.36
C ASP A 415 -35.07 18.85 -7.31
N VAL A 416 -34.47 18.97 -6.12
CA VAL A 416 -33.26 19.78 -5.90
C VAL A 416 -32.08 18.91 -5.49
N ASP A 417 -30.93 19.14 -6.11
CA ASP A 417 -29.63 18.73 -5.59
C ASP A 417 -29.13 19.83 -4.64
N TRP A 418 -29.40 19.65 -3.34
CA TRP A 418 -29.09 20.64 -2.30
C TRP A 418 -27.60 20.68 -1.92
N LEU A 419 -26.78 19.73 -2.38
CA LEU A 419 -25.35 19.70 -2.07
C LEU A 419 -24.52 20.35 -3.19
N ASN A 420 -25.02 20.31 -4.44
CA ASN A 420 -24.36 20.88 -5.61
C ASN A 420 -25.10 22.10 -6.20
N GLU A 421 -26.13 22.60 -5.51
CA GLU A 421 -26.93 23.76 -5.90
C GLU A 421 -27.51 23.63 -7.34
N GLN A 422 -28.12 22.48 -7.66
CA GLN A 422 -28.74 22.25 -8.97
C GLN A 422 -30.25 21.97 -8.85
N LEU A 423 -31.04 22.46 -9.81
CA LEU A 423 -32.45 22.14 -9.95
C LEU A 423 -32.65 21.14 -11.09
N TYR A 424 -33.34 20.04 -10.82
CA TYR A 424 -33.75 19.04 -11.80
C TYR A 424 -35.23 19.15 -12.09
N PHE A 425 -35.61 19.02 -13.36
CA PHE A 425 -37.02 18.97 -13.73
C PHE A 425 -37.29 18.16 -15.00
N VAL A 426 -38.48 17.59 -15.06
CA VAL A 426 -38.95 16.84 -16.24
C VAL A 426 -39.63 17.80 -17.21
N GLN A 427 -39.20 17.78 -18.47
CA GLN A 427 -39.87 18.49 -19.56
C GLN A 427 -40.09 17.54 -20.74
N GLY A 428 -41.34 17.20 -21.03
CA GLY A 428 -41.67 16.24 -22.09
C GLY A 428 -41.11 14.85 -21.79
N THR A 429 -40.14 14.39 -22.59
CA THR A 429 -39.48 13.08 -22.46
C THR A 429 -38.01 13.21 -22.05
N GLU A 430 -37.65 14.31 -21.39
CA GLU A 430 -36.29 14.59 -20.95
C GLU A 430 -36.28 15.04 -19.48
N ILE A 431 -35.21 14.70 -18.77
CA ILE A 431 -34.88 15.28 -17.46
C ILE A 431 -33.78 16.31 -17.69
N LEU A 432 -34.08 17.56 -17.36
CA LEU A 432 -33.16 18.69 -17.43
C LEU A 432 -32.54 18.94 -16.06
N ARG A 433 -31.31 19.44 -16.05
CA ARG A 433 -30.66 19.98 -14.86
C ARG A 433 -30.12 21.38 -15.16
N CYS A 434 -30.21 22.27 -14.19
CA CYS A 434 -29.77 23.66 -14.28
C CYS A 434 -29.23 24.12 -12.93
N ASP A 435 -28.60 25.30 -12.87
CA ASP A 435 -28.37 25.97 -11.60
C ASP A 435 -29.71 26.37 -10.92
N LEU A 436 -29.67 26.76 -9.63
CA LEU A 436 -30.87 27.19 -8.87
C LEU A 436 -31.56 28.45 -9.44
N ASN A 437 -30.95 29.16 -10.40
CA ASN A 437 -31.58 30.27 -11.13
C ASN A 437 -32.18 29.82 -12.47
N VAL A 438 -32.22 28.51 -12.72
CA VAL A 438 -32.68 27.87 -13.97
C VAL A 438 -31.92 28.39 -15.20
N SER A 439 -30.63 28.62 -15.02
CA SER A 439 -29.68 29.04 -16.03
C SER A 439 -28.70 27.89 -16.35
N GLY A 440 -28.07 27.94 -17.53
CA GLY A 440 -27.07 26.92 -17.91
C GLY A 440 -27.61 25.49 -18.10
N CYS A 441 -28.89 25.33 -18.40
CA CYS A 441 -29.55 24.03 -18.44
C CYS A 441 -28.94 23.03 -19.44
N SER A 442 -28.85 21.76 -19.02
CA SER A 442 -28.42 20.63 -19.84
C SER A 442 -29.31 19.40 -19.62
N VAL A 443 -29.37 18.50 -20.62
CA VAL A 443 -30.15 17.26 -20.51
C VAL A 443 -29.37 16.25 -19.66
N ALA A 444 -29.92 15.86 -18.52
CA ALA A 444 -29.39 14.81 -17.66
C ALA A 444 -29.81 13.42 -18.18
N VAL A 445 -31.10 13.25 -18.53
CA VAL A 445 -31.62 11.99 -19.09
C VAL A 445 -32.45 12.28 -20.34
N ALA A 446 -32.11 11.60 -21.44
CA ALA A 446 -32.78 11.74 -22.73
C ALA A 446 -33.69 10.53 -23.05
N ASN A 447 -34.67 10.75 -23.92
CA ASN A 447 -35.53 9.72 -24.52
C ASN A 447 -36.28 8.83 -23.50
N LEU A 448 -36.90 9.43 -22.49
CA LEU A 448 -37.76 8.72 -21.53
C LEU A 448 -38.88 7.96 -22.25
N GLY A 449 -39.21 6.76 -21.77
CA GLY A 449 -40.26 5.94 -22.36
C GLY A 449 -41.67 6.50 -22.15
N SER A 450 -41.85 7.25 -21.06
CA SER A 450 -43.06 7.98 -20.70
C SER A 450 -42.70 9.13 -19.76
N VAL A 451 -43.63 10.08 -19.57
CA VAL A 451 -43.47 11.12 -18.53
C VAL A 451 -43.41 10.42 -17.16
N PRO A 452 -42.36 10.65 -16.35
CA PRO A 452 -42.24 10.01 -15.05
C PRO A 452 -43.41 10.31 -14.11
N VAL A 453 -43.82 9.30 -13.35
CA VAL A 453 -44.83 9.47 -12.28
C VAL A 453 -44.24 10.19 -11.08
N GLU A 454 -42.97 9.91 -10.76
CA GLU A 454 -42.21 10.57 -9.71
C GLU A 454 -40.73 10.62 -10.10
N MET A 455 -40.02 11.65 -9.63
CA MET A 455 -38.58 11.83 -9.79
C MET A 455 -37.99 12.25 -8.44
N LYS A 456 -36.85 11.66 -8.05
CA LYS A 456 -36.10 12.06 -6.86
C LYS A 456 -34.60 12.12 -7.12
N VAL A 457 -33.95 13.16 -6.61
CA VAL A 457 -32.52 13.45 -6.67
C VAL A 457 -31.94 13.25 -5.28
N ASP A 458 -30.98 12.35 -5.15
CA ASP A 458 -30.33 12.04 -3.89
C ASP A 458 -28.81 12.29 -4.01
N PRO A 459 -28.35 13.54 -3.83
CA PRO A 459 -26.93 13.90 -3.93
C PRO A 459 -26.10 13.35 -2.76
N PHE A 460 -26.74 13.03 -1.64
CA PHE A 460 -26.08 12.35 -0.53
C PHE A 460 -25.55 10.97 -0.94
N SER A 461 -26.33 10.24 -1.73
CA SER A 461 -25.95 8.92 -2.26
C SER A 461 -25.43 8.96 -3.71
N GLY A 462 -25.52 10.09 -4.42
CA GLY A 462 -25.00 10.26 -5.77
C GLY A 462 -25.92 9.76 -6.89
N TYR A 463 -27.23 9.68 -6.67
CA TYR A 463 -28.17 9.05 -7.61
C TYR A 463 -29.38 9.92 -8.00
N LEU A 464 -29.84 9.74 -9.23
CA LEU A 464 -31.12 10.21 -9.76
C LEU A 464 -32.05 9.00 -9.98
N PHE A 465 -33.28 9.12 -9.47
CA PHE A 465 -34.32 8.10 -9.57
C PHE A 465 -35.54 8.64 -10.28
N TRP A 466 -36.19 7.80 -11.09
CA TRP A 466 -37.50 8.12 -11.64
C TRP A 466 -38.34 6.87 -11.85
N SER A 467 -39.66 7.02 -11.82
CA SER A 467 -40.61 5.94 -12.08
C SER A 467 -41.36 6.13 -13.39
N GLU A 468 -41.43 5.06 -14.18
CA GLU A 468 -42.21 5.00 -15.43
C GLU A 468 -43.43 4.09 -15.23
N GLN A 469 -44.59 4.53 -15.73
CA GLN A 469 -45.84 3.79 -15.63
C GLN A 469 -45.74 2.43 -16.33
N ASP A 470 -46.19 1.36 -15.66
CA ASP A 470 -46.12 -0.02 -16.16
C ASP A 470 -44.70 -0.55 -16.47
N VAL A 471 -43.67 0.14 -15.95
CA VAL A 471 -42.26 -0.26 -16.07
C VAL A 471 -41.66 -0.44 -14.68
N GLY A 472 -41.66 0.62 -13.86
CA GLY A 472 -41.05 0.61 -12.53
C GLY A 472 -40.04 1.72 -12.31
N ILE A 473 -39.14 1.52 -11.34
CA ILE A 473 -38.17 2.53 -10.89
C ILE A 473 -36.82 2.26 -11.55
N ARG A 474 -36.25 3.32 -12.12
CA ARG A 474 -34.89 3.36 -12.68
C ARG A 474 -33.99 4.22 -11.79
N ARG A 475 -32.69 3.95 -11.87
CA ARG A 475 -31.64 4.66 -11.13
C ARG A 475 -30.45 4.91 -12.05
N THR A 476 -29.93 6.13 -12.04
CA THR A 476 -28.66 6.48 -12.67
C THR A 476 -27.81 7.33 -11.73
N SER A 477 -26.51 7.41 -11.95
CA SER A 477 -25.63 8.30 -11.18
C SER A 477 -25.85 9.77 -11.58
N LEU A 478 -25.56 10.71 -10.68
CA LEU A 478 -25.69 12.16 -10.93
C LEU A 478 -24.60 12.73 -11.86
N THR A 479 -24.16 11.96 -12.86
CA THR A 479 -23.03 12.30 -13.71
C THR A 479 -23.28 13.61 -14.46
N SER A 480 -22.20 14.34 -14.77
CA SER A 480 -22.26 15.53 -15.63
C SER A 480 -22.57 15.20 -17.11
N SER A 481 -22.78 13.93 -17.48
CA SER A 481 -23.05 13.51 -18.86
C SER A 481 -24.53 13.19 -19.09
N THR A 482 -24.99 13.31 -20.33
CA THR A 482 -26.36 12.91 -20.71
C THR A 482 -26.45 11.38 -20.81
N VAL A 483 -27.44 10.81 -20.13
CA VAL A 483 -27.71 9.36 -20.11
C VAL A 483 -28.96 9.06 -20.93
N GLU A 484 -28.91 8.00 -21.74
CA GLU A 484 -30.07 7.50 -22.47
C GLU A 484 -30.95 6.63 -21.54
N ALA A 485 -32.24 6.96 -21.40
CA ALA A 485 -33.12 6.23 -20.50
C ALA A 485 -33.20 4.72 -20.81
N SER A 486 -33.05 4.35 -22.08
CA SER A 486 -33.07 2.95 -22.54
C SER A 486 -31.86 2.12 -22.13
N SER A 487 -30.72 2.74 -21.80
CA SER A 487 -29.51 2.03 -21.33
C SER A 487 -29.44 1.89 -19.81
N VAL A 488 -30.41 2.45 -19.08
CA VAL A 488 -30.46 2.41 -17.62
C VAL A 488 -31.29 1.21 -17.17
N ASP A 489 -30.77 0.41 -16.23
CA ASP A 489 -31.48 -0.75 -15.72
C ASP A 489 -32.69 -0.37 -14.84
N ILE A 490 -33.71 -1.23 -14.85
CA ILE A 490 -34.86 -1.13 -13.96
C ILE A 490 -34.50 -1.86 -12.67
N ILE A 491 -34.39 -1.12 -11.57
CA ILE A 491 -34.01 -1.69 -10.26
C ILE A 491 -35.22 -2.31 -9.53
N ILE A 492 -36.42 -1.81 -9.77
CA ILE A 492 -37.67 -2.32 -9.18
C ILE A 492 -38.73 -2.36 -10.27
N ASN A 493 -39.19 -3.57 -10.64
CA ASN A 493 -40.26 -3.75 -11.62
C ASN A 493 -41.63 -3.54 -10.97
N LEU A 494 -42.44 -2.65 -11.55
CA LEU A 494 -43.79 -2.34 -11.04
C LEU A 494 -44.80 -2.35 -12.18
N SER A 495 -46.05 -2.65 -11.84
CA SER A 495 -47.18 -2.58 -12.77
C SER A 495 -48.23 -1.62 -12.23
N GLY A 496 -48.83 -0.82 -13.11
CA GLY A 496 -49.64 0.33 -12.77
C GLY A 496 -48.82 1.57 -12.41
N GLN A 497 -49.52 2.59 -11.90
CA GLN A 497 -48.92 3.83 -11.42
C GLN A 497 -48.31 3.62 -10.02
N SER A 498 -47.07 4.07 -9.82
CA SER A 498 -46.39 4.00 -8.53
C SER A 498 -45.53 5.24 -8.32
N SER A 499 -45.66 5.84 -7.14
CA SER A 499 -44.75 6.85 -6.61
C SER A 499 -43.85 6.23 -5.53
N PHE A 500 -42.73 6.90 -5.26
CA PHE A 500 -41.70 6.49 -4.31
C PHE A 500 -41.05 7.70 -3.63
N THR A 501 -40.33 7.46 -2.55
CA THR A 501 -39.45 8.44 -1.90
C THR A 501 -38.14 7.78 -1.51
N VAL A 502 -37.07 8.56 -1.41
CA VAL A 502 -35.70 8.10 -1.11
C VAL A 502 -35.32 8.58 0.28
N LEU A 503 -34.78 7.67 1.09
CA LEU A 503 -34.31 7.94 2.45
C LEU A 503 -32.78 7.90 2.47
N SER A 504 -32.16 9.05 2.21
CA SER A 504 -30.71 9.20 2.01
C SER A 504 -29.86 8.61 3.14
N GLU A 505 -30.13 8.95 4.40
CA GLU A 505 -29.32 8.47 5.54
C GLU A 505 -29.41 6.96 5.77
N THR A 506 -30.54 6.35 5.38
CA THR A 506 -30.78 4.91 5.54
C THR A 506 -30.51 4.08 4.28
N PHE A 507 -30.19 4.74 3.15
CA PHE A 507 -30.01 4.11 1.84
C PHE A 507 -31.20 3.22 1.42
N GLN A 508 -32.43 3.74 1.58
CA GLN A 508 -33.67 3.01 1.25
C GLN A 508 -34.57 3.75 0.25
N ILE A 509 -35.29 2.97 -0.54
CA ILE A 509 -36.40 3.44 -1.39
C ILE A 509 -37.70 2.91 -0.78
N LEU A 510 -38.63 3.81 -0.49
CA LEU A 510 -40.00 3.46 -0.12
C LEU A 510 -40.92 3.67 -1.31
N TYR A 511 -41.68 2.65 -1.71
CA TYR A 511 -42.52 2.72 -2.89
C TYR A 511 -43.88 2.05 -2.69
N SER A 512 -44.84 2.52 -3.47
CA SER A 512 -46.20 1.98 -3.52
C SER A 512 -46.33 0.86 -4.55
N ASN A 513 -47.05 -0.21 -4.23
CA ASN A 513 -47.38 -1.26 -5.18
C ASN A 513 -48.89 -1.29 -5.42
N SER A 514 -49.30 -0.70 -6.56
CA SER A 514 -50.70 -0.60 -6.96
C SER A 514 -51.38 -1.96 -7.16
N THR A 515 -50.69 -2.98 -7.65
CA THR A 515 -51.28 -4.31 -7.84
C THR A 515 -51.48 -5.08 -6.54
N GLY A 516 -50.58 -4.89 -5.58
CA GLY A 516 -50.63 -5.52 -4.26
C GLY A 516 -51.42 -4.74 -3.22
N ASN A 517 -51.79 -3.49 -3.54
CA ASN A 517 -52.33 -2.52 -2.57
C ASN A 517 -51.48 -2.49 -1.29
N SER A 518 -50.16 -2.35 -1.46
CA SER A 518 -49.17 -2.47 -0.39
C SER A 518 -48.05 -1.45 -0.52
N MET A 519 -47.44 -1.11 0.61
CA MET A 519 -46.22 -0.30 0.69
C MET A 519 -45.01 -1.19 0.92
N HIS A 520 -43.94 -0.92 0.18
CA HIS A 520 -42.70 -1.68 0.23
C HIS A 520 -41.50 -0.77 0.49
N SER A 521 -40.45 -1.36 1.07
CA SER A 521 -39.12 -0.79 1.21
C SER A 521 -38.13 -1.65 0.43
N ALA A 522 -37.14 -1.03 -0.20
CA ALA A 522 -36.00 -1.70 -0.83
C ALA A 522 -34.71 -0.94 -0.53
N SER A 523 -33.56 -1.60 -0.72
CA SER A 523 -32.26 -0.94 -0.80
C SER A 523 -32.20 -0.01 -2.04
N LEU A 524 -31.24 0.92 -2.11
CA LEU A 524 -31.08 1.81 -3.27
C LEU A 524 -30.81 1.10 -4.61
N ASP A 525 -30.35 -0.15 -4.60
CA ASP A 525 -30.14 -0.99 -5.78
C ASP A 525 -31.38 -1.83 -6.15
N GLY A 526 -32.49 -1.68 -5.40
CA GLY A 526 -33.72 -2.46 -5.58
C GLY A 526 -33.71 -3.84 -4.91
N SER A 527 -32.63 -4.21 -4.23
CA SER A 527 -32.54 -5.46 -3.46
C SER A 527 -33.34 -5.39 -2.14
N ASN A 528 -33.42 -6.52 -1.43
CA ASN A 528 -34.03 -6.61 -0.09
C ASN A 528 -35.46 -6.07 0.04
N GLN A 529 -36.27 -6.23 -1.02
CA GLN A 529 -37.65 -5.75 -1.05
C GLN A 529 -38.49 -6.39 0.07
N LYS A 530 -39.02 -5.55 0.97
CA LYS A 530 -39.82 -5.96 2.13
C LYS A 530 -41.15 -5.21 2.13
N ALA A 531 -42.25 -5.92 2.34
CA ALA A 531 -43.55 -5.28 2.55
C ALA A 531 -43.58 -4.63 3.95
N MET A 532 -43.88 -3.34 4.02
CA MET A 532 -44.02 -2.61 5.27
C MET A 532 -45.47 -2.57 5.75
N HIS A 533 -46.40 -2.26 4.84
CA HIS A 533 -47.83 -2.21 5.12
C HIS A 533 -48.60 -2.93 4.03
N VAL A 534 -49.52 -3.81 4.43
CA VAL A 534 -50.44 -4.52 3.54
C VAL A 534 -51.85 -4.22 4.01
N ALA A 535 -52.69 -3.69 3.12
CA ALA A 535 -54.08 -3.40 3.44
C ALA A 535 -54.86 -4.71 3.73
N GLU A 536 -55.19 -4.98 4.98
CA GLU A 536 -56.00 -6.16 5.36
C GLU A 536 -57.48 -6.03 4.92
N ASP A 537 -57.95 -4.79 4.71
CA ASP A 537 -59.32 -4.46 4.31
C ASP A 537 -59.32 -3.53 3.09
N THR A 538 -59.96 -3.96 1.99
CA THR A 538 -60.03 -3.22 0.71
C THR A 538 -60.85 -1.94 0.77
N SER A 539 -61.48 -1.68 1.92
CA SER A 539 -62.40 -0.55 2.12
C SER A 539 -61.74 0.72 2.70
N ASN A 540 -60.59 0.63 3.37
CA ASN A 540 -60.00 1.77 4.11
C ASN A 540 -58.56 2.16 3.74
N HIS A 541 -57.76 1.28 3.13
CA HIS A 541 -56.39 1.59 2.72
C HIS A 541 -56.25 1.39 1.20
N GLN A 542 -56.02 2.48 0.46
CA GLN A 542 -55.84 2.46 -1.00
C GLN A 542 -54.44 2.98 -1.35
N PHE A 543 -53.46 2.08 -1.44
CA PHE A 543 -52.15 2.28 -2.09
C PHE A 543 -52.25 2.03 -3.60
N ILE A 544 -53.41 2.33 -4.19
CA ILE A 544 -53.70 2.17 -5.61
C ILE A 544 -53.67 3.56 -6.23
N ASN A 545 -52.95 3.75 -7.34
CA ASN A 545 -52.79 5.03 -8.04
C ASN A 545 -52.22 6.14 -7.14
N VAL A 546 -51.21 5.80 -6.32
CA VAL A 546 -50.48 6.77 -5.49
C VAL A 546 -49.72 7.74 -6.38
N THR A 547 -49.86 9.04 -6.10
CA THR A 547 -49.26 10.12 -6.90
C THR A 547 -48.00 10.70 -6.28
N SER A 548 -47.92 10.79 -4.94
CA SER A 548 -46.74 11.28 -4.22
C SER A 548 -46.62 10.64 -2.83
N ILE A 549 -45.40 10.50 -2.33
CA ILE A 549 -45.06 9.87 -1.04
C ILE A 549 -44.01 10.69 -0.31
N VAL A 550 -44.23 10.91 0.98
CA VAL A 550 -43.26 11.49 1.91
C VAL A 550 -43.21 10.62 3.16
N TYR A 551 -41.99 10.28 3.60
CA TYR A 551 -41.76 9.59 4.87
C TYR A 551 -40.81 10.41 5.72
N PHE A 552 -41.27 10.84 6.88
CA PHE A 552 -40.49 11.68 7.78
C PHE A 552 -40.87 11.40 9.23
N ASN A 553 -39.88 11.31 10.12
CA ASN A 553 -40.06 11.08 11.56
C ASN A 553 -40.98 9.89 11.89
N SER A 554 -40.75 8.75 11.22
CA SER A 554 -41.55 7.52 11.35
C SER A 554 -43.03 7.64 10.97
N SER A 555 -43.42 8.72 10.29
CA SER A 555 -44.76 8.95 9.77
C SER A 555 -44.74 8.87 8.25
N LEU A 556 -45.67 8.10 7.68
CA LEU A 556 -45.87 7.98 6.25
C LEU A 556 -47.04 8.88 5.83
N THR A 557 -46.82 9.69 4.79
CA THR A 557 -47.83 10.55 4.16
C THR A 557 -47.85 10.27 2.66
N TRP A 558 -49.04 10.07 2.09
CA TRP A 558 -49.18 9.80 0.66
C TRP A 558 -50.47 10.37 0.09
N THR A 559 -50.48 10.61 -1.22
CA THR A 559 -51.63 11.07 -2.02
C THR A 559 -51.97 10.03 -3.08
N PHE A 560 -53.24 9.96 -3.50
CA PHE A 560 -53.67 9.07 -4.57
C PHE A 560 -54.80 9.69 -5.41
N ALA A 561 -54.84 9.33 -6.69
CA ALA A 561 -55.84 9.78 -7.65
C ALA A 561 -56.90 8.68 -7.86
N ARG A 562 -58.20 9.01 -7.72
CA ARG A 562 -59.29 8.06 -7.94
C ARG A 562 -59.81 8.12 -9.37
N GLU A 563 -59.99 6.97 -10.01
CA GLU A 563 -60.58 6.91 -11.36
C GLU A 563 -62.00 7.47 -11.39
N THR A 564 -62.24 8.40 -12.32
CA THR A 564 -63.49 9.13 -12.52
C THR A 564 -64.70 8.20 -12.61
N GLY A 565 -65.70 8.41 -11.75
CA GLY A 565 -67.02 7.77 -11.87
C GLY A 565 -67.71 7.30 -10.58
N SER A 566 -67.07 7.40 -9.41
CA SER A 566 -67.70 7.08 -8.14
C SER A 566 -67.77 8.30 -7.21
N VAL A 567 -68.98 8.83 -7.02
CA VAL A 567 -69.27 9.94 -6.08
C VAL A 567 -69.08 9.43 -4.65
N ALA A 568 -67.96 9.77 -4.02
CA ALA A 568 -67.81 9.69 -2.57
C ALA A 568 -67.83 11.12 -2.02
N SER A 569 -68.98 11.54 -1.48
CA SER A 569 -69.13 12.81 -0.79
C SER A 569 -68.20 12.86 0.44
N CYS A 570 -67.40 13.92 0.56
CA CYS A 570 -66.73 14.27 1.81
C CYS A 570 -67.79 14.58 2.87
N PHE A 571 -68.07 13.63 3.76
CA PHE A 571 -69.03 13.85 4.85
C PHE A 571 -68.38 14.72 5.93
N LEU A 572 -68.42 16.03 5.73
CA LEU A 572 -68.36 17.01 6.80
C LEU A 572 -69.75 17.65 6.93
N GLY A 573 -70.64 16.97 7.67
CA GLY A 573 -71.75 17.59 8.39
C GLY A 573 -72.87 18.35 7.65
N ASP A 574 -72.84 18.58 6.34
CA ASP A 574 -73.93 19.25 5.60
C ASP A 574 -74.53 18.35 4.50
N PRO A 575 -75.81 17.92 4.62
CA PRO A 575 -76.49 17.08 3.62
C PRO A 575 -76.81 17.78 2.29
N ASN A 576 -76.60 19.08 2.14
CA ASN A 576 -77.13 19.86 1.01
C ASN A 576 -76.08 20.30 -0.04
N TYR A 577 -74.82 19.88 0.05
CA TYR A 577 -73.79 20.25 -0.93
C TYR A 577 -73.16 19.01 -1.59
N ASN A 578 -73.39 18.85 -2.90
CA ASN A 578 -72.76 17.81 -3.73
C ASN A 578 -71.43 18.34 -4.27
N TYR A 579 -70.31 17.94 -3.65
CA TYR A 579 -68.98 18.09 -4.24
C TYR A 579 -68.75 16.99 -5.30
N ARG A 580 -68.05 17.35 -6.38
CA ARG A 580 -67.63 16.42 -7.45
C ARG A 580 -66.10 16.26 -7.36
N ASP A 581 -65.68 15.00 -7.44
CA ASP A 581 -64.31 14.48 -7.48
C ASP A 581 -63.49 14.67 -6.17
N THR A 582 -62.86 13.61 -5.65
CA THR A 582 -62.13 13.69 -4.36
C THR A 582 -60.89 12.81 -4.35
N GLU A 583 -59.72 13.44 -4.25
CA GLU A 583 -58.45 12.85 -3.81
C GLU A 583 -58.28 13.08 -2.29
N ARG A 584 -57.53 12.22 -1.57
CA ARG A 584 -57.34 12.33 -0.11
C ARG A 584 -55.87 12.19 0.30
N ILE A 585 -55.43 12.95 1.30
CA ILE A 585 -54.19 12.70 2.06
C ILE A 585 -54.50 11.80 3.26
N PHE A 586 -53.68 10.78 3.48
CA PHE A 586 -53.66 9.99 4.71
C PHE A 586 -52.43 10.31 5.55
N PHE A 587 -52.63 10.43 6.86
CA PHE A 587 -51.58 10.52 7.87
C PHE A 587 -51.60 9.25 8.72
N GLU A 588 -50.47 8.54 8.82
CA GLU A 588 -50.32 7.45 9.79
C GLU A 588 -49.46 7.92 10.97
N GLY A 589 -50.12 8.36 12.05
CA GLY A 589 -49.50 8.55 13.35
C GLY A 589 -49.70 7.31 14.22
N ASN A 590 -48.70 6.44 14.29
CA ASN A 590 -48.65 5.12 14.93
C ASN A 590 -49.38 3.96 14.20
N PRO A 591 -48.67 2.85 13.90
CA PRO A 591 -49.28 1.68 13.29
C PRO A 591 -50.20 0.98 14.29
N GLY A 592 -51.49 0.92 13.97
CA GLY A 592 -52.46 0.03 14.63
C GLY A 592 -53.58 0.67 15.46
N GLN A 593 -53.74 2.00 15.49
CA GLN A 593 -54.92 2.63 16.11
C GLN A 593 -55.51 3.77 15.27
N PHE A 594 -56.17 3.43 14.16
CA PHE A 594 -57.08 4.36 13.49
C PHE A 594 -58.30 4.58 14.39
N THR A 595 -58.40 5.75 15.01
CA THR A 595 -59.67 6.16 15.63
C THR A 595 -60.42 7.08 14.68
N GLN A 596 -61.74 7.07 14.77
CA GLN A 596 -62.68 7.73 13.86
C GLN A 596 -62.65 9.28 13.96
N GLY A 597 -61.47 9.89 13.96
CA GLY A 597 -61.20 11.32 14.09
C GLY A 597 -59.91 11.79 13.42
N ASP A 598 -59.23 10.95 12.64
CA ASP A 598 -58.06 11.31 11.84
C ASP A 598 -58.49 12.03 10.55
N LEU A 599 -57.89 13.19 10.31
CA LEU A 599 -58.42 14.26 9.44
C LEU A 599 -58.15 13.97 7.96
N PHE A 600 -59.21 13.65 7.21
CA PHE A 600 -59.17 13.56 5.74
C PHE A 600 -59.22 14.97 5.15
N LEU A 601 -58.21 15.35 4.36
CA LEU A 601 -58.32 16.52 3.47
C LEU A 601 -58.92 16.10 2.13
N CYS A 602 -60.03 16.74 1.78
CA CYS A 602 -60.63 16.66 0.46
C CYS A 602 -60.17 17.87 -0.33
N VAL A 603 -59.29 17.64 -1.30
CA VAL A 603 -58.70 18.69 -2.12
C VAL A 603 -58.74 18.25 -3.56
N ASP A 604 -58.94 19.20 -4.47
CA ASP A 604 -58.93 18.92 -5.90
C ASP A 604 -57.49 18.96 -6.42
N GLY A 605 -57.04 17.85 -6.99
CA GLY A 605 -55.77 17.68 -7.70
C GLY A 605 -54.53 17.95 -6.86
N TYR A 606 -53.92 16.90 -6.31
CA TYR A 606 -52.59 16.95 -5.69
C TYR A 606 -51.49 16.84 -6.75
N HIS A 607 -50.55 17.78 -6.71
CA HIS A 607 -49.51 17.89 -7.74
C HIS A 607 -48.09 17.65 -7.19
N GLY A 608 -47.83 17.89 -5.90
CA GLY A 608 -46.55 17.57 -5.27
C GLY A 608 -46.55 17.64 -3.74
N LEU A 609 -45.69 16.84 -3.11
CA LEU A 609 -45.44 16.82 -1.67
C LEU A 609 -43.93 16.87 -1.39
N ASP A 610 -43.53 17.73 -0.45
CA ASP A 610 -42.13 17.81 0.01
C ASP A 610 -42.02 18.28 1.47
N VAL A 611 -40.85 18.15 2.09
CA VAL A 611 -40.63 18.51 3.50
C VAL A 611 -39.57 19.60 3.62
N PHE A 612 -39.96 20.71 4.24
CA PHE A 612 -39.06 21.81 4.60
C PHE A 612 -38.48 21.55 5.99
N TYR A 613 -37.39 20.77 6.04
CA TYR A 613 -36.66 20.46 7.28
C TYR A 613 -35.21 20.01 7.00
N PRO A 614 -34.21 20.40 7.80
CA PRO A 614 -32.80 20.14 7.50
C PRO A 614 -32.43 18.65 7.46
N THR A 615 -33.04 17.80 8.29
CA THR A 615 -32.72 16.36 8.27
C THR A 615 -33.40 15.61 7.13
N TYR A 616 -34.28 16.25 6.36
CA TYR A 616 -34.81 15.70 5.11
C TYR A 616 -33.84 15.93 3.95
N GLN A 617 -32.98 16.95 4.06
CA GLN A 617 -31.88 17.25 3.13
C GLN A 617 -30.53 17.19 3.89
N PRO A 618 -30.10 15.99 4.31
CA PRO A 618 -28.93 15.82 5.18
C PRO A 618 -27.64 16.26 4.49
N ILE A 619 -26.69 16.73 5.29
CA ILE A 619 -25.32 17.02 4.85
C ILE A 619 -24.43 15.84 5.28
N PRO A 620 -23.70 15.19 4.34
CA PRO A 620 -22.81 14.07 4.67
C PRO A 620 -21.80 14.43 5.75
N ILE A 621 -21.58 13.50 6.68
CA ILE A 621 -20.47 13.54 7.64
C ILE A 621 -19.53 12.39 7.29
N PRO A 622 -18.20 12.58 7.26
CA PRO A 622 -17.27 11.51 6.97
C PRO A 622 -17.46 10.34 7.94
N ALA A 623 -17.80 9.19 7.37
CA ALA A 623 -18.04 7.95 8.11
C ALA A 623 -16.73 7.28 8.54
N PHE A 624 -15.69 7.40 7.71
CA PHE A 624 -14.39 6.77 7.89
C PHE A 624 -13.31 7.82 8.17
N PRO A 625 -12.25 7.46 8.91
CA PRO A 625 -11.13 8.36 9.09
C PRO A 625 -10.29 8.41 7.81
N PRO A 626 -9.54 9.51 7.58
CA PRO A 626 -8.42 9.49 6.65
C PRO A 626 -7.45 8.36 7.00
N THR A 627 -6.90 7.70 5.98
CA THR A 627 -5.98 6.55 6.11
C THR A 627 -4.64 6.82 5.43
N ASP A 628 -3.66 5.91 5.57
CA ASP A 628 -2.30 6.06 5.02
C ASP A 628 -1.68 7.44 5.34
N LEU A 629 -1.78 7.85 6.61
CA LEU A 629 -1.18 9.09 7.11
C LEU A 629 0.35 8.96 7.04
N GLN A 630 0.97 9.73 6.17
CA GLN A 630 2.41 9.81 6.01
C GLN A 630 2.89 11.18 6.49
N VAL A 631 3.94 11.19 7.30
CA VAL A 631 4.52 12.44 7.80
C VAL A 631 6.02 12.40 7.65
N LEU A 632 6.54 13.41 6.98
CA LEU A 632 7.96 13.56 6.73
C LEU A 632 8.47 14.83 7.39
N PHE A 633 9.20 14.64 8.48
CA PHE A 633 9.77 15.73 9.22
C PHE A 633 11.12 16.15 8.64
N THR A 634 11.31 17.46 8.49
CA THR A 634 12.62 18.09 8.28
C THR A 634 13.15 18.65 9.62
N GLU A 635 14.10 19.58 9.59
CA GLU A 635 14.57 20.28 10.79
C GLU A 635 13.47 21.16 11.41
N GLY A 636 12.70 21.86 10.57
CA GLY A 636 11.73 22.87 11.03
C GLY A 636 10.35 22.76 10.39
N THR A 637 10.11 21.77 9.55
CA THR A 637 8.83 21.55 8.86
C THR A 637 8.37 20.09 8.96
N ALA A 638 7.08 19.86 8.71
CA ALA A 638 6.50 18.55 8.49
C ALA A 638 5.66 18.60 7.23
N ASP A 639 5.98 17.75 6.26
CA ASP A 639 5.10 17.47 5.13
C ASP A 639 4.17 16.31 5.49
N ILE A 640 2.86 16.56 5.47
CA ILE A 640 1.84 15.65 5.96
C ILE A 640 0.92 15.32 4.79
N THR A 641 0.80 14.04 4.44
CA THR A 641 -0.08 13.55 3.37
C THR A 641 -0.96 12.41 3.89
N TRP A 642 -2.16 12.27 3.31
CA TRP A 642 -3.10 11.22 3.70
C TRP A 642 -3.99 10.80 2.54
N THR A 643 -4.59 9.62 2.66
CA THR A 643 -5.66 9.18 1.78
C THR A 643 -7.01 9.65 2.31
N ARG A 644 -7.88 10.13 1.39
CA ARG A 644 -9.23 10.60 1.71
C ARG A 644 -10.08 9.48 2.36
N PRO A 645 -11.08 9.82 3.18
CA PRO A 645 -11.99 8.83 3.76
C PRO A 645 -12.61 7.92 2.70
N LEU A 646 -12.73 6.62 3.03
CA LEU A 646 -13.48 5.68 2.19
C LEU A 646 -14.94 6.13 2.04
N SER A 647 -15.53 5.85 0.88
CA SER A 647 -16.96 6.05 0.66
C SER A 647 -17.80 5.02 1.43
N ILE A 648 -19.04 5.38 1.77
CA ILE A 648 -19.98 4.45 2.40
C ILE A 648 -20.45 3.44 1.34
N PRO A 649 -20.41 2.13 1.62
CA PRO A 649 -20.89 1.11 0.68
C PRO A 649 -22.32 1.34 0.22
N GLY A 650 -22.54 1.25 -1.08
CA GLY A 650 -23.84 1.53 -1.72
C GLY A 650 -24.07 2.97 -2.16
N LYS A 651 -23.12 3.89 -1.93
CA LYS A 651 -23.09 5.20 -2.59
C LYS A 651 -22.61 5.07 -4.04
N GLY A 652 -23.09 5.96 -4.91
CA GLY A 652 -22.60 6.12 -6.27
C GLY A 652 -21.30 6.90 -6.31
N GLU A 653 -20.56 6.78 -7.43
CA GLU A 653 -19.30 7.50 -7.66
C GLU A 653 -19.44 9.03 -7.60
N GLU A 654 -20.64 9.54 -7.89
CA GLU A 654 -20.98 10.98 -7.88
C GLU A 654 -21.64 11.42 -6.56
N ALA A 655 -21.49 10.62 -5.49
CA ALA A 655 -21.94 11.03 -4.17
C ALA A 655 -21.08 12.20 -3.66
N TRP A 656 -21.70 13.13 -2.95
CA TRP A 656 -20.98 14.30 -2.44
C TRP A 656 -19.92 13.90 -1.39
N GLU A 657 -18.66 14.25 -1.64
CA GLU A 657 -17.49 13.92 -0.80
C GLU A 657 -16.45 15.06 -0.75
N GLU A 658 -16.90 16.32 -0.87
CA GLU A 658 -16.03 17.50 -0.79
C GLU A 658 -15.69 17.85 0.67
N TRP A 659 -14.81 17.03 1.27
CA TRP A 659 -14.40 17.17 2.66
C TRP A 659 -13.43 18.32 2.89
N LEU A 660 -13.57 18.99 4.03
CA LEU A 660 -12.50 19.80 4.62
C LEU A 660 -11.71 18.95 5.62
N TYR A 661 -10.44 19.29 5.84
CA TYR A 661 -9.58 18.58 6.78
C TYR A 661 -9.10 19.48 7.91
N GLU A 662 -8.91 18.84 9.07
CA GLU A 662 -8.18 19.41 10.17
C GLU A 662 -7.07 18.47 10.66
N ILE A 663 -5.94 19.07 11.02
CA ILE A 663 -4.74 18.38 11.50
C ILE A 663 -4.51 18.77 12.96
N LEU A 664 -4.35 17.77 13.83
CA LEU A 664 -3.94 17.93 15.22
C LEU A 664 -2.45 17.57 15.33
N LEU A 665 -1.61 18.58 15.49
CA LEU A 665 -0.16 18.42 15.68
C LEU A 665 0.20 18.67 17.14
N THR A 666 0.66 17.64 17.86
CA THR A 666 1.03 17.75 19.27
C THR A 666 2.52 17.59 19.46
N ASN A 667 3.17 18.56 20.09
CA ASN A 667 4.56 18.43 20.53
C ASN A 667 4.59 17.58 21.81
N LEU A 668 5.24 16.41 21.75
CA LEU A 668 5.22 15.41 22.83
C LEU A 668 6.12 15.78 24.01
N GLN A 669 7.09 16.68 23.83
CA GLN A 669 7.97 17.13 24.90
C GLN A 669 7.28 18.14 25.83
N ILE A 670 6.48 19.05 25.28
CA ILE A 670 5.78 20.11 26.04
C ILE A 670 4.27 19.85 26.21
N GLY A 671 3.69 18.91 25.45
CA GLY A 671 2.26 18.58 25.48
C GLY A 671 1.34 19.63 24.87
N ASN A 672 1.85 20.50 23.98
CA ASN A 672 1.06 21.54 23.31
C ASN A 672 0.54 21.03 21.96
N THR A 673 -0.76 21.21 21.70
CA THR A 673 -1.42 20.83 20.45
C THR A 673 -1.80 22.05 19.63
N VAL A 674 -1.37 22.08 18.38
CA VAL A 674 -1.77 23.05 17.35
C VAL A 674 -2.80 22.38 16.44
N THR A 675 -3.89 23.07 16.16
CA THR A 675 -4.92 22.59 15.23
C THR A 675 -4.93 23.47 13.98
N LEU A 676 -4.77 22.84 12.82
CA LEU A 676 -4.90 23.46 11.50
C LEU A 676 -6.26 23.04 10.93
N THR A 677 -7.03 23.97 10.36
CA THR A 677 -8.41 23.71 9.90
C THR A 677 -8.66 24.36 8.55
N GLY A 678 -9.64 23.86 7.79
CA GLY A 678 -10.07 24.46 6.52
C GLY A 678 -9.19 24.06 5.33
N LEU A 679 -8.49 22.92 5.44
CA LEU A 679 -7.68 22.36 4.36
C LEU A 679 -8.59 21.65 3.37
N GLN A 680 -8.38 21.84 2.06
CA GLN A 680 -9.17 21.20 1.00
C GLN A 680 -8.40 20.08 0.28
N GLU A 681 -7.07 20.14 0.36
CA GLU A 681 -6.17 19.15 -0.23
C GLU A 681 -5.89 18.02 0.76
N ASP A 682 -5.44 16.89 0.24
CA ASP A 682 -5.00 15.68 0.96
C ASP A 682 -3.52 15.76 1.39
N SER A 683 -2.98 16.98 1.43
CA SER A 683 -1.63 17.28 1.89
C SER A 683 -1.57 18.62 2.61
N ALA A 684 -0.59 18.78 3.50
CA ALA A 684 -0.29 20.04 4.17
C ALA A 684 1.17 20.12 4.60
N LEU A 685 1.81 21.25 4.29
CA LEU A 685 3.12 21.61 4.82
C LEU A 685 2.96 22.45 6.09
N VAL A 686 3.47 21.95 7.21
CA VAL A 686 3.50 22.67 8.48
C VAL A 686 4.90 23.18 8.76
N ASP A 687 5.03 24.45 9.12
CA ASP A 687 6.31 25.12 9.37
C ASP A 687 6.49 25.51 10.86
N ASN A 688 7.66 26.09 11.17
CA ASN A 688 8.01 26.59 12.51
C ASN A 688 8.00 25.50 13.60
N LEU A 689 8.40 24.29 13.25
CA LEU A 689 8.65 23.21 14.21
C LEU A 689 10.03 23.39 14.87
N ASN A 690 10.18 22.85 16.07
CA ASN A 690 11.47 22.81 16.74
C ASN A 690 12.26 21.62 16.22
N GLY A 691 13.56 21.77 15.97
CA GLY A 691 14.43 20.66 15.61
C GLY A 691 14.59 19.65 16.75
N SER A 692 15.01 18.43 16.43
CA SER A 692 15.25 17.34 17.40
C SER A 692 14.07 17.10 18.38
N THR A 693 12.84 17.28 17.92
CA THR A 693 11.64 17.27 18.75
C THR A 693 10.64 16.24 18.25
N GLU A 694 10.02 15.51 19.17
CA GLU A 694 9.03 14.47 18.86
C GLU A 694 7.62 15.07 18.81
N TYR A 695 6.87 14.71 17.76
CA TYR A 695 5.53 15.17 17.48
C TYR A 695 4.60 13.99 17.22
N SER A 696 3.32 14.15 17.57
CA SER A 696 2.25 13.28 17.10
C SER A 696 1.29 14.02 16.18
N VAL A 697 0.85 13.36 15.11
CA VAL A 697 -0.05 13.91 14.10
C VAL A 697 -1.30 13.06 14.00
N GLN A 698 -2.46 13.69 13.95
CA GLN A 698 -3.73 13.08 13.56
C GLN A 698 -4.47 13.98 12.59
N VAL A 699 -5.20 13.37 11.66
CA VAL A 699 -6.00 14.09 10.66
C VAL A 699 -7.44 13.60 10.73
N ARG A 700 -8.41 14.49 10.57
CA ARG A 700 -9.80 14.09 10.28
C ARG A 700 -10.40 14.94 9.18
N ALA A 701 -11.29 14.31 8.44
CA ALA A 701 -12.19 15.00 7.53
C ALA A 701 -13.41 15.57 8.30
N TYR A 702 -14.01 16.64 7.79
CA TYR A 702 -15.26 17.20 8.29
C TYR A 702 -16.03 17.93 7.18
N SER A 703 -17.31 18.17 7.45
CA SER A 703 -18.18 19.05 6.68
C SER A 703 -18.89 20.03 7.62
N ILE A 704 -19.73 20.91 7.08
CA ILE A 704 -20.61 21.74 7.91
C ILE A 704 -21.65 20.90 8.68
N GLY A 705 -21.90 19.66 8.26
CA GLY A 705 -22.75 18.70 8.99
C GLY A 705 -22.09 18.16 10.25
N GLY A 706 -20.76 18.10 10.32
CA GLY A 706 -20.05 17.63 11.51
C GLY A 706 -18.63 17.12 11.25
N LEU A 707 -17.99 16.71 12.34
CA LEU A 707 -16.62 16.19 12.37
C LEU A 707 -16.63 14.68 12.14
N GLY A 708 -15.77 14.20 11.23
CA GLY A 708 -15.49 12.78 11.07
C GLY A 708 -14.57 12.22 12.17
N PRO A 709 -14.32 10.91 12.16
CA PRO A 709 -13.37 10.27 13.08
C PRO A 709 -11.91 10.68 12.78
N LEU A 710 -11.08 10.66 13.83
CA LEU A 710 -9.64 10.88 13.73
C LEU A 710 -8.94 9.68 13.11
N SER A 711 -7.91 9.95 12.29
CA SER A 711 -6.94 8.95 11.85
C SER A 711 -6.22 8.30 13.03
N GLU A 712 -5.54 7.21 12.74
CA GLU A 712 -4.52 6.69 13.64
C GLU A 712 -3.48 7.76 13.97
N THR A 713 -2.91 7.67 15.17
CA THR A 713 -1.89 8.62 15.62
C THR A 713 -0.55 8.26 15.03
N PHE A 714 -0.06 9.13 14.15
CA PHE A 714 1.32 9.08 13.70
C PHE A 714 2.23 9.70 14.78
N SER A 715 3.41 9.13 15.01
CA SER A 715 4.44 9.72 15.88
C SER A 715 5.79 9.70 15.17
N GLY A 716 6.52 10.82 15.25
CA GLY A 716 7.86 10.91 14.67
C GLY A 716 8.57 12.18 15.14
N SER A 717 9.86 12.29 14.79
CA SER A 717 10.74 13.37 15.23
C SER A 717 11.28 14.20 14.06
N THR A 718 11.43 15.50 14.31
CA THR A 718 12.19 16.44 13.47
C THR A 718 13.67 16.11 13.46
N LEU A 719 14.35 16.50 12.38
CA LEU A 719 15.76 16.20 12.17
C LEU A 719 16.64 16.92 13.20
N ILE A 720 17.86 16.40 13.38
CA ILE A 720 18.91 17.07 14.15
C ILE A 720 19.25 18.42 13.48
N GLU A 721 19.36 19.48 14.30
CA GLU A 721 19.71 20.83 13.82
C GLU A 721 21.18 20.88 13.39
N VAL A 722 21.43 21.36 12.16
CA VAL A 722 22.76 21.40 11.53
C VAL A 722 22.96 22.69 10.74
N ASP A 723 24.22 23.11 10.57
CA ASP A 723 24.54 24.34 9.82
C ASP A 723 24.21 24.23 8.32
N VAL A 724 24.29 23.01 7.76
CA VAL A 724 24.00 22.70 6.37
C VAL A 724 23.01 21.55 6.32
N GLU A 725 21.83 21.82 5.75
CA GLU A 725 20.77 20.83 5.64
C GLU A 725 21.20 19.59 4.82
N PRO A 726 20.82 18.38 5.26
CA PRO A 726 21.03 17.15 4.50
C PRO A 726 20.21 17.14 3.21
N TYR A 727 20.72 16.43 2.21
CA TYR A 727 19.98 16.17 0.97
C TYR A 727 20.27 14.77 0.42
N LEU A 728 19.35 14.27 -0.39
CA LEU A 728 19.44 13.01 -1.11
C LEU A 728 20.08 13.23 -2.49
N ILE A 729 20.95 12.31 -2.86
CA ILE A 729 21.31 12.06 -4.25
C ILE A 729 20.62 10.77 -4.68
N LEU A 730 19.81 10.85 -5.73
CA LEU A 730 19.01 9.76 -6.26
C LEU A 730 19.44 9.47 -7.70
N ALA A 731 19.74 8.23 -8.02
CA ALA A 731 20.07 7.80 -9.37
C ALA A 731 18.98 6.88 -9.91
N ASN A 732 18.47 7.19 -11.09
CA ASN A 732 17.64 6.28 -11.88
C ASN A 732 18.46 5.72 -13.06
N ALA A 733 17.82 5.02 -13.99
CA ALA A 733 18.50 4.43 -15.14
C ALA A 733 19.21 5.44 -16.07
N THR A 734 18.80 6.72 -16.06
CA THR A 734 19.20 7.74 -17.04
C THR A 734 19.82 8.99 -16.44
N ASP A 735 19.53 9.31 -15.19
CA ASP A 735 19.76 10.61 -14.58
C ASP A 735 20.04 10.49 -13.08
N VAL A 736 20.84 11.44 -12.58
CA VAL A 736 21.09 11.66 -11.17
C VAL A 736 20.43 12.96 -10.75
N TRP A 737 19.71 12.92 -9.63
CA TRP A 737 18.92 14.02 -9.08
C TRP A 737 19.38 14.32 -7.67
N ARG A 738 19.29 15.60 -7.30
CA ARG A 738 19.36 16.06 -5.92
C ARG A 738 17.94 16.33 -5.44
N SER A 739 17.59 15.82 -4.28
CA SER A 739 16.32 16.14 -3.59
C SER A 739 16.58 16.48 -2.13
N GLN A 740 15.71 17.26 -1.49
CA GLN A 740 15.69 17.34 -0.03
C GLN A 740 15.26 15.98 0.56
N LEU A 741 15.50 15.78 1.86
CA LEU A 741 15.05 14.54 2.54
C LEU A 741 13.53 14.38 2.50
N ASP A 742 12.78 15.47 2.29
CA ASP A 742 11.32 15.45 2.17
C ASP A 742 10.81 15.09 0.75
N GLY A 743 11.69 15.05 -0.25
CA GLY A 743 11.33 14.79 -1.64
C GLY A 743 10.85 16.01 -2.44
N ASN A 744 10.64 17.18 -1.83
CA ASN A 744 9.94 18.31 -2.45
C ASN A 744 10.81 19.24 -3.31
N ALA A 745 12.13 19.07 -3.27
CA ALA A 745 13.09 19.97 -3.92
C ALA A 745 14.01 19.24 -4.91
N GLU A 746 13.44 18.71 -6.00
CA GLU A 746 14.18 17.96 -7.00
C GLU A 746 14.89 18.85 -8.04
N SER A 747 16.18 18.59 -8.25
CA SER A 747 16.96 19.19 -9.31
C SER A 747 17.86 18.16 -9.97
N ARG A 748 17.79 18.07 -11.30
CA ARG A 748 18.65 17.17 -12.07
C ARG A 748 20.10 17.64 -12.02
N LEU A 749 21.01 16.76 -11.62
CA LEU A 749 22.45 17.02 -11.56
C LEU A 749 23.14 16.67 -12.89
N LEU A 750 23.06 15.41 -13.32
CA LEU A 750 23.76 14.92 -14.51
C LEU A 750 23.06 13.69 -15.14
N SER A 751 23.40 13.37 -16.39
CA SER A 751 23.10 12.06 -17.01
C SER A 751 24.37 11.23 -17.07
N PRO A 752 24.46 10.12 -16.34
CA PRO A 752 25.65 9.26 -16.40
C PRO A 752 25.71 8.48 -17.72
N GLN A 753 26.91 8.18 -18.22
CA GLN A 753 27.09 7.34 -19.43
C GLN A 753 26.64 5.89 -19.26
N ALA A 754 26.64 5.42 -18.02
CA ALA A 754 26.27 4.06 -17.66
C ALA A 754 25.32 4.07 -16.46
N THR A 755 24.46 3.06 -16.42
CA THR A 755 23.52 2.87 -15.31
C THR A 755 24.29 2.68 -14.00
N ILE A 756 23.93 3.48 -13.01
CA ILE A 756 24.57 3.49 -11.69
C ILE A 756 24.10 2.26 -10.91
N LYS A 757 25.05 1.56 -10.28
CA LYS A 757 24.78 0.44 -9.39
C LYS A 757 24.88 0.86 -7.91
N ASP A 758 25.92 1.61 -7.57
CA ASP A 758 26.15 2.14 -6.22
C ASP A 758 26.76 3.54 -6.29
N ILE A 759 26.49 4.40 -5.30
CA ILE A 759 26.88 5.82 -5.29
C ILE A 759 27.29 6.30 -3.89
N GLU A 760 28.38 7.04 -3.83
CA GLU A 760 28.98 7.55 -2.59
C GLU A 760 29.50 8.98 -2.82
N TRP A 761 29.63 9.77 -1.76
CA TRP A 761 30.14 11.15 -1.83
C TRP A 761 31.42 11.33 -1.00
N TYR A 762 32.33 12.16 -1.47
CA TYR A 762 33.54 12.49 -0.72
C TYR A 762 34.17 13.80 -1.20
N GLN A 763 34.42 14.73 -0.26
CA GLN A 763 35.10 16.01 -0.51
C GLN A 763 34.61 16.78 -1.75
N GLY A 764 33.29 16.94 -1.89
CA GLY A 764 32.70 17.66 -3.02
C GLY A 764 32.74 16.89 -4.34
N TYR A 765 32.91 15.56 -4.30
CA TYR A 765 32.74 14.67 -5.44
C TYR A 765 31.66 13.64 -5.17
N TYR A 766 30.90 13.30 -6.21
CA TYR A 766 30.06 12.11 -6.29
C TYR A 766 30.83 11.03 -7.02
N ILE A 767 30.90 9.83 -6.48
CA ILE A 767 31.64 8.67 -7.00
C ILE A 767 30.65 7.54 -7.12
N TRP A 768 30.64 6.84 -8.25
CA TRP A 768 29.70 5.74 -8.47
C TRP A 768 30.28 4.59 -9.26
N SER A 769 29.77 3.40 -8.98
CA SER A 769 29.98 2.21 -9.78
C SER A 769 28.88 2.08 -10.83
N SER A 770 29.22 1.51 -11.98
CA SER A 770 28.26 1.19 -13.04
C SER A 770 27.90 -0.28 -13.05
N THR A 771 26.78 -0.63 -13.68
CA THR A 771 26.38 -2.04 -13.89
C THR A 771 27.38 -2.86 -14.71
N MET A 772 28.26 -2.18 -15.48
CA MET A 772 29.35 -2.79 -16.23
C MET A 772 30.64 -3.00 -15.40
N GLY A 773 30.69 -2.51 -14.16
CA GLY A 773 31.84 -2.62 -13.26
C GLY A 773 32.85 -1.48 -13.38
N ASP A 774 32.61 -0.47 -14.20
CA ASP A 774 33.44 0.73 -14.27
C ASP A 774 33.13 1.70 -13.12
N LEU A 775 34.14 2.45 -12.69
CA LEU A 775 34.07 3.45 -11.64
C LEU A 775 34.18 4.88 -12.23
N TYR A 776 33.29 5.77 -11.82
CA TYR A 776 33.23 7.16 -12.29
C TYR A 776 33.21 8.13 -11.11
N ARG A 777 33.57 9.39 -11.38
CA ARG A 777 33.37 10.50 -10.44
C ARG A 777 32.91 11.77 -11.16
N SER A 778 32.25 12.65 -10.43
CA SER A 778 31.93 14.02 -10.88
C SER A 778 32.04 14.99 -9.71
N ALA A 779 32.55 16.20 -9.98
CA ALA A 779 32.60 17.25 -8.97
C ALA A 779 31.21 17.80 -8.69
N GLU A 780 30.93 18.19 -7.45
CA GLU A 780 29.66 18.77 -7.07
C GLU A 780 29.40 20.07 -7.85
N GLY A 781 28.24 20.14 -8.52
CA GLY A 781 27.85 21.26 -9.37
C GLY A 781 28.45 21.23 -10.78
N ASP A 782 29.28 20.25 -11.11
CA ASP A 782 29.70 19.97 -12.48
C ASP A 782 28.77 18.94 -13.14
N VAL A 783 28.69 18.97 -14.47
CA VAL A 783 27.94 18.00 -15.28
C VAL A 783 28.88 17.01 -15.96
N ILE A 784 30.20 17.21 -15.81
CA ILE A 784 31.24 16.37 -16.40
C ILE A 784 31.51 15.19 -15.46
N GLU A 785 31.39 13.98 -16.03
CA GLU A 785 31.85 12.74 -15.39
C GLU A 785 33.25 12.36 -15.90
N GLU A 786 34.04 11.79 -15.00
CA GLU A 786 35.39 11.28 -15.25
C GLU A 786 35.46 9.79 -14.89
N GLN A 787 35.85 8.93 -15.83
CA GLN A 787 36.12 7.53 -15.53
C GLN A 787 37.43 7.40 -14.76
N LEU A 788 37.40 6.68 -13.63
CA LEU A 788 38.58 6.41 -12.81
C LEU A 788 39.41 5.27 -13.42
N THR A 789 40.73 5.47 -13.47
CA THR A 789 41.67 4.50 -14.04
C THR A 789 42.60 3.91 -12.97
N PHE A 790 42.90 2.62 -13.05
CA PHE A 790 43.72 1.91 -12.07
C PHE A 790 45.19 1.83 -12.49
N VAL A 791 46.10 2.07 -11.54
CA VAL A 791 47.55 1.95 -11.73
C VAL A 791 48.12 0.95 -10.71
N PRO A 792 48.73 -0.18 -11.15
CA PRO A 792 49.08 -0.54 -12.54
C PRO A 792 47.87 -0.97 -13.39
N PRO A 793 47.90 -0.74 -14.72
CA PRO A 793 46.84 -1.20 -15.64
C PRO A 793 46.83 -2.74 -15.72
N GLY A 794 45.65 -3.34 -15.62
CA GLY A 794 45.47 -4.80 -15.67
C GLY A 794 44.79 -5.42 -14.44
N VAL A 795 44.53 -4.63 -13.39
CA VAL A 795 43.53 -4.97 -12.37
C VAL A 795 42.17 -4.99 -13.06
N ARG A 796 41.64 -6.18 -13.36
CA ARG A 796 40.29 -6.32 -13.92
C ARG A 796 39.32 -6.02 -12.80
N SER A 797 38.60 -4.90 -12.87
CA SER A 797 37.71 -4.44 -11.82
C SER A 797 36.26 -4.56 -12.27
N SER A 798 35.55 -5.57 -11.79
CA SER A 798 34.09 -5.61 -11.88
C SER A 798 33.55 -5.01 -10.58
N VAL A 799 33.54 -3.68 -10.51
CA VAL A 799 33.21 -2.94 -9.28
C VAL A 799 31.71 -3.00 -9.00
N ASP A 800 31.35 -3.57 -7.84
CA ASP A 800 29.95 -3.69 -7.42
C ASP A 800 29.55 -2.64 -6.39
N ALA A 801 30.05 -2.77 -5.17
CA ALA A 801 29.82 -1.86 -4.06
C ALA A 801 31.09 -1.03 -3.76
N ILE A 802 30.91 0.19 -3.28
CA ILE A 802 31.99 1.14 -3.00
C ILE A 802 31.81 1.81 -1.63
N ALA A 803 32.92 2.11 -0.97
CA ALA A 803 32.93 2.94 0.23
C ALA A 803 34.22 3.74 0.31
N VAL A 804 34.17 4.93 0.93
CA VAL A 804 35.35 5.80 1.04
C VAL A 804 35.77 5.97 2.50
N ASP A 805 37.04 5.70 2.79
CA ASP A 805 37.65 6.08 4.05
C ASP A 805 38.00 7.58 4.02
N TRP A 806 37.18 8.36 4.72
CA TRP A 806 37.29 9.81 4.76
C TRP A 806 38.38 10.34 5.70
N LEU A 807 39.19 9.49 6.33
CA LEU A 807 40.38 9.94 7.06
C LEU A 807 41.65 9.61 6.27
N SER A 808 41.70 8.45 5.61
CA SER A 808 42.92 7.98 4.92
C SER A 808 42.99 8.24 3.41
N GLU A 809 41.89 8.68 2.78
CA GLU A 809 41.79 8.91 1.32
C GLU A 809 41.86 7.61 0.49
N PHE A 810 41.46 6.49 1.08
CA PHE A 810 41.30 5.23 0.36
C PHE A 810 39.85 5.03 -0.07
N ILE A 811 39.67 4.55 -1.29
CA ILE A 811 38.42 3.96 -1.74
C ILE A 811 38.52 2.44 -1.64
N TYR A 812 37.46 1.83 -1.13
CA TYR A 812 37.28 0.39 -1.01
C TYR A 812 36.19 -0.02 -1.99
N TRP A 813 36.37 -1.18 -2.62
CA TRP A 813 35.35 -1.72 -3.51
C TRP A 813 35.31 -3.24 -3.49
N ALA A 814 34.11 -3.79 -3.70
CA ALA A 814 33.90 -5.19 -3.98
C ALA A 814 34.16 -5.49 -5.46
N ASP A 815 35.06 -6.43 -5.74
CA ASP A 815 35.31 -6.93 -7.09
C ASP A 815 34.58 -8.26 -7.32
N ARG A 816 33.55 -8.23 -8.17
CA ARG A 816 32.68 -9.38 -8.46
C ARG A 816 33.39 -10.51 -9.20
N ASP A 817 34.41 -10.21 -10.01
CA ASP A 817 35.09 -11.24 -10.79
C ASP A 817 36.14 -11.96 -9.93
N GLN A 818 36.69 -11.26 -8.93
CA GLN A 818 37.73 -11.77 -8.05
C GLN A 818 37.21 -12.29 -6.70
N ASN A 819 35.97 -11.96 -6.31
CA ASN A 819 35.37 -12.22 -5.00
C ASN A 819 36.24 -11.70 -3.84
N GLN A 820 36.69 -10.45 -3.97
CA GLN A 820 37.58 -9.79 -3.01
C GLN A 820 37.14 -8.35 -2.76
N ILE A 821 37.45 -7.84 -1.56
CA ILE A 821 37.45 -6.40 -1.33
C ILE A 821 38.86 -5.88 -1.58
N ILE A 822 38.95 -4.85 -2.42
CA ILE A 822 40.20 -4.20 -2.79
C ILE A 822 40.11 -2.75 -2.33
N ARG A 823 41.24 -2.22 -1.85
CA ARG A 823 41.39 -0.79 -1.54
C ARG A 823 42.42 -0.14 -2.46
N GLY A 824 42.26 1.14 -2.73
CA GLY A 824 43.21 1.92 -3.51
C GLY A 824 43.19 3.38 -3.07
N ARG A 825 44.32 4.07 -3.24
CA ARG A 825 44.41 5.48 -2.88
C ARG A 825 43.70 6.33 -3.93
N LEU A 826 42.74 7.14 -3.48
CA LEU A 826 41.97 8.06 -4.31
C LEU A 826 42.69 9.40 -4.41
N SER A 827 43.08 9.82 -5.61
CA SER A 827 43.71 11.13 -5.83
C SER A 827 42.67 12.22 -6.06
N ASN A 828 42.73 13.29 -5.27
CA ASN A 828 41.88 14.47 -5.47
C ASN A 828 42.25 15.26 -6.73
N GLN A 829 43.48 15.11 -7.27
CA GLN A 829 43.98 15.92 -8.38
C GLN A 829 43.95 15.19 -9.74
N SER A 830 43.73 13.88 -9.75
CA SER A 830 43.77 13.06 -10.96
C SER A 830 42.75 11.93 -10.88
N SER A 831 42.16 11.54 -12.01
CA SER A 831 41.19 10.44 -12.12
C SER A 831 41.88 9.06 -12.09
N VAL A 832 42.76 8.87 -11.10
CA VAL A 832 43.66 7.72 -10.97
C VAL A 832 43.54 7.14 -9.56
N VAL A 833 43.30 5.83 -9.50
CA VAL A 833 43.38 5.02 -8.28
C VAL A 833 44.72 4.30 -8.29
N THR A 834 45.55 4.55 -7.29
CA THR A 834 46.90 3.98 -7.17
C THR A 834 46.99 2.96 -6.06
N SER A 835 47.96 2.05 -6.17
CA SER A 835 48.27 1.05 -5.14
C SER A 835 47.07 0.16 -4.75
N PRO A 836 46.40 -0.50 -5.71
CA PRO A 836 45.34 -1.44 -5.41
C PRO A 836 45.88 -2.60 -4.56
N THR A 837 45.26 -2.84 -3.41
CA THR A 837 45.62 -3.90 -2.45
C THR A 837 44.36 -4.64 -2.04
N SER A 838 44.34 -5.96 -2.22
CA SER A 838 43.30 -6.82 -1.67
C SER A 838 43.43 -6.92 -0.15
N ILE A 839 42.33 -6.78 0.56
CA ILE A 839 42.29 -6.89 2.04
C ILE A 839 41.71 -8.23 2.49
N ASN A 840 40.68 -8.75 1.80
CA ASN A 840 39.96 -9.96 2.18
C ASN A 840 39.42 -10.67 0.93
N ALA A 841 39.38 -12.01 0.99
CA ALA A 841 38.78 -12.87 -0.03
C ALA A 841 37.56 -13.58 0.56
N PHE A 842 36.50 -13.68 -0.24
CA PHE A 842 35.18 -14.07 0.24
C PHE A 842 34.58 -15.26 -0.52
N ALA A 843 33.71 -15.98 0.19
CA ALA A 843 32.95 -17.10 -0.34
C ALA A 843 31.80 -16.68 -1.25
N ASN A 844 31.12 -15.61 -0.86
CA ASN A 844 29.91 -15.12 -1.50
C ASN A 844 30.16 -13.73 -2.09
N ASP A 845 29.35 -13.37 -3.08
CA ASP A 845 29.40 -12.06 -3.70
C ASP A 845 29.10 -10.99 -2.65
N VAL A 846 30.04 -10.06 -2.47
CA VAL A 846 29.86 -8.90 -1.60
C VAL A 846 28.85 -7.97 -2.26
N GLN A 847 27.79 -7.68 -1.53
CA GLN A 847 26.64 -6.94 -2.02
C GLN A 847 26.72 -5.45 -1.68
N ASP A 848 27.16 -5.12 -0.47
CA ASP A 848 27.26 -3.75 0.03
C ASP A 848 28.46 -3.59 1.00
N ILE A 849 28.98 -2.38 1.14
CA ILE A 849 30.16 -2.05 1.98
C ILE A 849 29.94 -0.73 2.72
N ALA A 850 30.26 -0.71 4.02
CA ALA A 850 30.28 0.52 4.81
C ALA A 850 31.58 0.64 5.63
N ILE A 851 32.02 1.88 5.88
CA ILE A 851 33.29 2.18 6.56
C ILE A 851 33.05 2.99 7.83
N ASP A 852 33.72 2.58 8.92
CA ASP A 852 33.95 3.39 10.11
C ASP A 852 35.43 3.81 10.13
N SER A 853 35.72 4.99 9.56
CA SER A 853 37.08 5.53 9.53
C SER A 853 37.61 5.87 10.92
N VAL A 854 36.73 6.25 11.87
CA VAL A 854 37.13 6.72 13.19
C VAL A 854 37.67 5.57 14.04
N GLN A 855 37.03 4.40 13.99
CA GLN A 855 37.49 3.19 14.69
C GLN A 855 38.33 2.25 13.82
N ALA A 856 38.50 2.57 12.54
CA ALA A 856 39.25 1.81 11.55
C ALA A 856 38.70 0.40 11.29
N TYR A 857 37.39 0.32 11.02
CA TYR A 857 36.70 -0.91 10.62
C TYR A 857 35.98 -0.77 9.27
N ILE A 858 35.87 -1.89 8.58
CA ILE A 858 35.05 -2.07 7.38
C ILE A 858 34.00 -3.14 7.67
N TYR A 859 32.80 -2.95 7.14
CA TYR A 859 31.65 -3.83 7.24
C TYR A 859 31.15 -4.13 5.84
N TRP A 860 30.66 -5.35 5.62
CA TRP A 860 30.07 -5.71 4.33
C TRP A 860 28.98 -6.76 4.51
N THR A 861 28.12 -6.83 3.51
CA THR A 861 27.08 -7.86 3.41
C THR A 861 27.35 -8.77 2.22
N SER A 862 26.99 -10.03 2.38
CA SER A 862 26.79 -10.97 1.28
C SER A 862 25.33 -11.40 1.25
N SER A 863 24.92 -12.25 0.30
CA SER A 863 23.55 -12.79 0.30
C SER A 863 23.18 -13.58 1.56
N SER A 864 24.16 -14.05 2.34
CA SER A 864 23.92 -14.93 3.50
C SER A 864 24.61 -14.49 4.78
N SER A 865 25.35 -13.39 4.78
CA SER A 865 26.13 -12.98 5.96
C SER A 865 26.29 -11.47 6.07
N VAL A 866 26.49 -11.02 7.31
CA VAL A 866 26.99 -9.68 7.64
C VAL A 866 28.30 -9.87 8.38
N GLU A 867 29.35 -9.24 7.88
CA GLU A 867 30.71 -9.44 8.35
C GLU A 867 31.45 -8.11 8.49
N GLY A 868 32.57 -8.12 9.20
CA GLY A 868 33.43 -6.96 9.35
C GLY A 868 34.87 -7.33 9.68
N SER A 869 35.78 -6.38 9.51
CA SER A 869 37.19 -6.52 9.86
C SER A 869 37.83 -5.15 10.07
N ARG A 870 39.10 -5.11 10.49
CA ARG A 870 39.88 -3.87 10.45
C ARG A 870 40.05 -3.39 9.01
N LEU A 871 40.29 -2.10 8.80
CA LEU A 871 40.52 -1.52 7.45
C LEU A 871 41.69 -2.13 6.65
N ASN A 872 42.58 -2.89 7.31
CA ASN A 872 43.68 -3.64 6.69
C ASN A 872 43.33 -5.13 6.41
N GLY A 873 42.12 -5.57 6.76
CA GLY A 873 41.61 -6.93 6.61
C GLY A 873 41.84 -7.87 7.79
N GLU A 874 42.56 -7.43 8.82
CA GLU A 874 42.83 -8.25 10.01
C GLU A 874 41.62 -8.31 10.96
N SER A 875 41.61 -9.30 11.86
CA SER A 875 40.57 -9.51 12.87
C SER A 875 39.15 -9.63 12.26
N PRO A 876 38.89 -10.66 11.43
CA PRO A 876 37.57 -10.87 10.85
C PRO A 876 36.53 -11.16 11.93
N LEU A 877 35.33 -10.63 11.72
CA LEU A 877 34.17 -10.69 12.61
C LEU A 877 32.94 -11.07 11.80
N VAL A 878 32.08 -11.90 12.39
CA VAL A 878 30.78 -12.28 11.82
C VAL A 878 29.68 -11.71 12.72
N PHE A 879 28.81 -10.90 12.14
CA PHE A 879 27.68 -10.26 12.82
C PHE A 879 26.41 -11.11 12.71
N TYR A 880 26.22 -11.70 11.54
CA TYR A 880 25.04 -12.50 11.20
C TYR A 880 25.39 -13.49 10.09
N GLU A 881 24.84 -14.70 10.15
CA GLU A 881 25.05 -15.74 9.15
C GLU A 881 23.78 -16.59 8.99
N ILE A 882 23.40 -16.82 7.74
CA ILE A 882 22.27 -17.65 7.32
C ILE A 882 22.83 -18.97 6.78
N GLY A 883 22.17 -20.09 7.09
CA GLY A 883 22.59 -21.40 6.58
C GLY A 883 22.46 -21.51 5.05
N ASP A 884 23.37 -22.26 4.42
CA ASP A 884 23.56 -22.36 2.96
C ASP A 884 22.29 -22.71 2.15
N LEU A 885 21.36 -23.47 2.73
CA LEU A 885 20.11 -23.89 2.09
C LEU A 885 18.88 -23.10 2.56
N SER A 886 19.06 -22.00 3.30
CA SER A 886 17.96 -21.10 3.62
C SER A 886 17.48 -20.36 2.38
N LEU A 887 16.23 -19.92 2.39
CA LEU A 887 15.71 -19.00 1.37
C LEU A 887 15.85 -17.54 1.76
N ASP A 888 16.28 -17.30 2.99
CA ASP A 888 16.44 -15.94 3.50
C ASP A 888 17.68 -15.31 2.89
N VAL A 889 17.59 -14.00 2.63
CA VAL A 889 18.67 -13.23 1.99
C VAL A 889 18.96 -12.00 2.84
N VAL A 890 20.23 -11.76 3.14
CA VAL A 890 20.67 -10.49 3.75
C VAL A 890 20.65 -9.39 2.67
N ALA A 891 20.18 -8.21 3.01
CA ALA A 891 20.11 -7.06 2.10
C ALA A 891 20.46 -5.75 2.81
N GLY A 892 21.26 -4.93 2.13
CA GLY A 892 21.66 -3.58 2.55
C GLY A 892 22.46 -3.47 3.84
N LEU A 893 23.18 -2.36 3.99
CA LEU A 893 24.04 -2.11 5.13
C LEU A 893 24.15 -0.62 5.43
N THR A 894 23.97 -0.23 6.69
CA THR A 894 24.24 1.16 7.08
C THR A 894 24.76 1.29 8.51
N LEU A 895 25.43 2.41 8.80
CA LEU A 895 26.09 2.66 10.07
C LEU A 895 25.48 3.89 10.76
N ASP A 896 25.13 3.73 12.03
CA ASP A 896 24.92 4.82 12.96
C ASP A 896 26.18 4.98 13.82
N LEU A 897 27.10 5.83 13.37
CA LEU A 897 28.35 6.09 14.10
C LEU A 897 28.12 6.79 15.43
N GLY A 898 27.06 7.60 15.55
CA GLY A 898 26.74 8.37 16.76
C GLY A 898 26.12 7.50 17.85
N GLY A 899 25.15 6.63 17.50
CA GLY A 899 24.54 5.68 18.42
C GLY A 899 25.32 4.37 18.60
N GLY A 900 26.27 4.10 17.70
CA GLY A 900 27.18 2.96 17.78
C GLY A 900 26.57 1.64 17.30
N TYR A 901 25.82 1.69 16.19
CA TYR A 901 25.11 0.55 15.62
C TYR A 901 25.41 0.35 14.13
N VAL A 902 25.31 -0.91 13.69
CA VAL A 902 25.19 -1.31 12.28
C VAL A 902 23.80 -1.89 12.06
N TYR A 903 23.15 -1.50 10.96
CA TYR A 903 21.81 -1.93 10.57
C TYR A 903 21.84 -2.66 9.22
N TRP A 904 21.00 -3.67 9.07
CA TRP A 904 20.81 -4.42 7.83
C TRP A 904 19.42 -5.03 7.78
N PHE A 905 19.00 -5.45 6.58
CA PHE A 905 17.78 -6.23 6.41
C PHE A 905 18.06 -7.71 6.20
N VAL A 906 17.07 -8.52 6.58
CA VAL A 906 16.96 -9.93 6.17
C VAL A 906 15.60 -10.10 5.52
N VAL A 907 15.59 -10.45 4.24
CA VAL A 907 14.39 -10.81 3.47
C VAL A 907 14.11 -12.28 3.73
N SER A 908 13.13 -12.58 4.58
CA SER A 908 12.64 -13.93 4.81
C SER A 908 11.74 -14.33 3.66
N ARG A 909 12.15 -15.36 2.91
CA ARG A 909 11.37 -15.90 1.78
C ARG A 909 10.61 -17.17 2.16
N GLN A 910 10.52 -17.46 3.46
CA GLN A 910 9.73 -18.58 3.99
C GLN A 910 8.38 -18.05 4.46
N GLY A 911 7.30 -18.77 4.17
CA GLY A 911 5.94 -18.41 4.57
C GLY A 911 5.00 -18.13 3.40
N VAL A 912 3.83 -17.58 3.71
CA VAL A 912 2.82 -17.23 2.70
C VAL A 912 3.22 -15.94 1.96
N THR A 913 3.91 -15.02 2.62
CA THR A 913 4.37 -13.71 2.10
C THR A 913 5.88 -13.54 2.35
N GLU A 914 6.56 -12.75 1.52
CA GLU A 914 7.95 -12.34 1.83
C GLU A 914 7.91 -11.35 3.01
N GLU A 915 8.76 -11.55 4.01
CA GLU A 915 8.83 -10.67 5.20
C GLU A 915 10.19 -9.97 5.23
N LEU A 916 10.20 -8.64 5.30
CA LEU A 916 11.42 -7.86 5.47
C LEU A 916 11.68 -7.62 6.96
N LYS A 917 12.81 -8.09 7.50
CA LYS A 917 13.15 -7.95 8.92
C LYS A 917 14.34 -7.02 9.10
N LEU A 918 14.20 -6.05 10.01
CA LEU A 918 15.27 -5.13 10.37
C LEU A 918 16.09 -5.69 11.53
N PHE A 919 17.40 -5.76 11.35
CA PHE A 919 18.35 -6.17 12.37
C PHE A 919 19.33 -5.04 12.68
N ARG A 920 19.86 -5.08 13.91
CA ARG A 920 21.03 -4.26 14.27
C ARG A 920 21.98 -4.97 15.22
N ALA A 921 23.22 -4.48 15.29
CA ALA A 921 24.23 -4.93 16.24
C ALA A 921 25.15 -3.77 16.65
N ARG A 922 25.92 -3.93 17.73
CA ARG A 922 26.93 -2.93 18.14
C ARG A 922 28.10 -2.93 17.17
N LEU A 923 28.62 -1.74 16.84
CA LEU A 923 29.82 -1.60 16.01
C LEU A 923 31.02 -2.36 16.59
N ALA A 924 31.90 -2.84 15.71
CA ALA A 924 33.08 -3.65 16.07
C ALA A 924 34.06 -2.91 16.99
N GLY A 925 34.14 -1.58 16.88
CA GLY A 925 34.95 -0.75 17.78
C GLY A 925 34.43 -0.69 19.22
N ILE A 926 33.15 -1.02 19.43
CA ILE A 926 32.47 -0.96 20.74
C ILE A 926 32.40 -2.36 21.38
N SER A 927 32.03 -3.39 20.60
CA SER A 927 31.94 -4.77 21.07
C SER A 927 32.84 -5.69 20.24
N PRO A 928 33.76 -6.46 20.85
CA PRO A 928 34.59 -7.44 20.14
C PRO A 928 33.83 -8.74 19.81
N ASP A 929 32.61 -8.93 20.35
CA ASP A 929 31.72 -10.06 20.06
C ASP A 929 30.39 -9.55 19.50
N PRO A 930 30.35 -9.20 18.20
CA PRO A 930 29.18 -8.55 17.60
C PRO A 930 27.96 -9.46 17.53
N MET A 931 28.15 -10.77 17.30
CA MET A 931 27.07 -11.75 17.19
C MET A 931 26.23 -11.83 18.48
N SER A 932 26.83 -11.63 19.65
CA SER A 932 26.12 -11.56 20.94
C SER A 932 25.25 -10.32 21.12
N THR A 933 25.48 -9.29 20.30
CA THR A 933 24.77 -8.00 20.35
C THR A 933 23.73 -7.84 19.25
N THR A 934 23.66 -8.81 18.34
CA THR A 934 22.70 -8.82 17.23
C THR A 934 21.28 -8.97 17.77
N GLU A 935 20.41 -8.07 17.38
CA GLU A 935 18.99 -8.08 17.73
C GLU A 935 18.11 -7.86 16.50
N GLU A 936 17.01 -8.60 16.41
CA GLU A 936 15.90 -8.37 15.48
C GLU A 936 15.03 -7.26 16.07
N ILE A 937 14.89 -6.15 15.35
CA ILE A 937 14.09 -5.00 15.77
C ILE A 937 12.61 -5.22 15.50
N GLY A 938 12.30 -5.78 14.33
CA GLY A 938 10.95 -6.12 13.94
C GLY A 938 10.79 -6.34 12.45
N GLU A 939 9.57 -6.67 12.07
CA GLU A 939 9.12 -6.79 10.69
C GLU A 939 8.78 -5.40 10.12
N VAL A 940 9.28 -5.14 8.91
CA VAL A 940 9.02 -3.93 8.14
C VAL A 940 7.97 -4.26 7.10
N LEU A 941 6.87 -3.50 7.09
CA LEU A 941 5.77 -3.66 6.13
C LEU A 941 6.14 -3.07 4.75
N SER A 942 7.22 -3.58 4.16
CA SER A 942 7.77 -3.19 2.88
C SER A 942 8.46 -4.39 2.23
N GLU A 943 8.60 -4.34 0.91
CA GLU A 943 9.40 -5.28 0.14
C GLU A 943 10.57 -4.53 -0.45
N THR A 944 11.74 -5.16 -0.53
CA THR A 944 12.89 -4.56 -1.22
C THR A 944 13.68 -5.60 -2.00
N THR A 945 14.14 -5.17 -3.17
CA THR A 945 15.12 -5.88 -4.00
C THR A 945 16.44 -5.12 -4.10
N SER A 946 16.51 -3.94 -3.47
CA SER A 946 17.67 -3.07 -3.48
C SER A 946 18.56 -3.34 -2.28
N LEU A 947 19.83 -2.99 -2.45
CA LEU A 947 20.85 -3.05 -1.40
C LEU A 947 21.09 -1.68 -0.78
N ALA A 948 20.51 -0.61 -1.32
CA ALA A 948 20.72 0.74 -0.80
C ALA A 948 19.98 0.93 0.53
N LEU A 949 20.73 1.12 1.62
CA LEU A 949 20.21 1.42 2.94
C LEU A 949 21.05 2.54 3.58
N HIS A 950 20.39 3.60 4.04
CA HIS A 950 21.07 4.71 4.70
C HIS A 950 20.37 5.10 6.00
N PHE A 951 21.16 5.40 7.02
CA PHE A 951 20.67 5.94 8.29
C PHE A 951 21.01 7.42 8.41
N TYR A 952 20.02 8.24 8.81
CA TYR A 952 20.26 9.63 9.22
C TYR A 952 19.20 10.07 10.23
N SER A 953 19.62 10.68 11.33
CA SER A 953 18.74 11.31 12.33
C SER A 953 17.57 10.42 12.80
N SER A 954 17.88 9.18 13.21
CA SER A 954 16.90 8.17 13.64
C SER A 954 15.89 7.73 12.57
N LYS A 955 16.23 7.91 11.30
CA LYS A 955 15.45 7.44 10.16
C LYS A 955 16.30 6.54 9.27
N LEU A 956 15.65 5.53 8.71
CA LEU A 956 16.21 4.64 7.69
C LEU A 956 15.60 4.97 6.33
N PHE A 957 16.44 5.00 5.30
CA PHE A 957 16.10 5.28 3.92
C PHE A 957 16.53 4.11 3.06
N TRP A 958 15.61 3.51 2.31
CA TRP A 958 15.92 2.42 1.38
C TRP A 958 15.05 2.49 0.13
N ILE A 959 15.41 1.72 -0.89
CA ILE A 959 14.63 1.60 -2.12
C ILE A 959 13.77 0.34 -2.02
N ASN A 960 12.45 0.46 -2.18
CA ASN A 960 11.53 -0.66 -2.13
C ASN A 960 11.42 -1.42 -3.48
N SER A 961 10.63 -2.50 -3.53
CA SER A 961 10.46 -3.34 -4.72
C SER A 961 9.85 -2.59 -5.92
N GLN A 962 9.17 -1.46 -5.66
CA GLN A 962 8.62 -0.56 -6.67
C GLN A 962 9.61 0.51 -7.15
N SER A 963 10.90 0.39 -6.79
CA SER A 963 11.95 1.37 -7.11
C SER A 963 11.63 2.78 -6.59
N ARG A 964 10.99 2.88 -5.42
CA ARG A 964 10.71 4.15 -4.73
C ARG A 964 11.48 4.22 -3.42
N VAL A 965 11.80 5.43 -2.96
CA VAL A 965 12.50 5.63 -1.68
C VAL A 965 11.50 5.62 -0.54
N GLU A 966 11.64 4.66 0.35
CA GLU A 966 10.84 4.53 1.56
C GLU A 966 11.62 5.00 2.78
N VAL A 967 10.92 5.64 3.71
CA VAL A 967 11.49 6.18 4.95
C VAL A 967 10.78 5.55 6.14
N SER A 968 11.55 5.02 7.08
CA SER A 968 11.06 4.53 8.38
C SER A 968 11.83 5.17 9.52
N ASP A 969 11.30 5.01 10.73
CA ASP A 969 12.08 5.25 11.95
C ASP A 969 13.12 4.13 12.16
N ASP A 970 13.95 4.29 13.20
CA ASP A 970 14.96 3.30 13.59
C ASP A 970 14.37 2.00 14.19
N ARG A 971 13.04 1.87 14.21
CA ARG A 971 12.28 0.68 14.61
C ARG A 971 11.63 -0.04 13.43
N GLY A 972 11.80 0.46 12.20
CA GLY A 972 11.21 -0.11 10.99
C GLY A 972 9.75 0.27 10.77
N GLN A 973 9.19 1.22 11.53
CA GLN A 973 7.84 1.73 11.30
C GLN A 973 7.87 2.73 10.14
N ARG A 974 7.15 2.41 9.06
CA ARG A 974 7.03 3.27 7.87
C ARG A 974 6.54 4.67 8.26
N GLN A 975 7.26 5.69 7.81
CA GLN A 975 6.98 7.10 8.06
C GLN A 975 6.38 7.77 6.81
N ALA A 976 7.03 7.56 5.65
CA ALA A 976 6.64 8.17 4.39
C ALA A 976 7.22 7.40 3.19
N LEU A 977 6.65 7.64 2.02
CA LEU A 977 7.14 7.14 0.74
C LEU A 977 7.38 8.33 -0.19
N LEU A 978 8.63 8.54 -0.59
CA LEU A 978 9.01 9.73 -1.35
C LEU A 978 8.42 9.71 -2.78
N PRO A 979 8.22 10.89 -3.39
CA PRO A 979 7.67 11.00 -4.75
C PRO A 979 8.56 10.38 -5.83
N ALA A 980 9.88 10.30 -5.60
CA ALA A 980 10.84 9.80 -6.58
C ALA A 980 10.54 8.36 -7.02
N THR A 981 10.48 8.14 -8.34
CA THR A 981 10.22 6.84 -8.98
C THR A 981 11.45 6.33 -9.74
N ASP A 982 11.48 5.02 -10.01
CA ASP A 982 12.53 4.34 -10.78
C ASP A 982 13.95 4.52 -10.20
N VAL A 983 14.05 4.71 -8.89
CA VAL A 983 15.32 4.89 -8.17
C VAL A 983 16.05 3.56 -8.07
N GLN A 984 17.35 3.56 -8.40
CA GLN A 984 18.21 2.38 -8.43
C GLN A 984 19.34 2.45 -7.39
N ALA A 985 19.86 3.65 -7.14
CA ALA A 985 20.84 3.91 -6.09
C ALA A 985 20.52 5.24 -5.41
N LEU A 986 20.87 5.36 -4.13
CA LEU A 986 20.73 6.60 -3.39
C LEU A 986 21.91 6.79 -2.43
N THR A 987 22.18 8.03 -2.04
CA THR A 987 23.07 8.34 -0.92
C THR A 987 22.62 9.62 -0.22
N ILE A 988 22.87 9.73 1.08
CA ILE A 988 22.56 10.92 1.88
C ILE A 988 23.85 11.74 2.02
N VAL A 989 23.80 13.00 1.61
CA VAL A 989 24.94 13.92 1.72
C VAL A 989 24.76 14.80 2.93
N GLN A 990 25.62 14.58 3.94
CA GLN A 990 25.66 15.39 5.15
C GLN A 990 27.00 15.16 5.88
N GLU A 991 27.69 16.24 6.31
CA GLU A 991 29.05 16.15 6.87
C GLU A 991 29.18 15.37 8.19
N THR A 992 28.16 15.41 9.06
CA THR A 992 28.10 14.65 10.32
C THR A 992 28.02 13.13 10.13
N LEU A 993 27.66 12.64 8.93
CA LEU A 993 27.78 11.21 8.59
C LEU A 993 29.25 10.76 8.45
N LYS A 994 30.18 11.69 8.23
CA LYS A 994 31.62 11.44 8.12
C LYS A 994 32.38 12.23 9.19
N PRO A 995 32.15 11.94 10.48
CA PRO A 995 32.66 12.76 11.58
C PRO A 995 34.19 12.66 11.69
N LEU A 996 34.79 13.72 12.23
CA LEU A 996 36.18 13.69 12.69
C LEU A 996 36.26 13.03 14.08
N PRO A 997 37.42 12.46 14.44
CA PRO A 997 37.63 11.96 15.79
C PRO A 997 37.46 13.05 16.86
N GLU A 998 37.04 12.66 18.05
CA GLU A 998 36.84 13.58 19.17
C GLU A 998 38.11 14.41 19.45
N GLY A 999 37.95 15.73 19.58
CA GLY A 999 39.06 16.67 19.81
C GLY A 999 39.75 17.20 18.55
N TYR A 1000 39.35 16.77 17.35
CA TYR A 1000 39.89 17.26 16.08
C TYR A 1000 38.93 18.24 15.39
N SER A 1001 39.44 19.40 14.99
CA SER A 1001 38.74 20.37 14.13
C SER A 1001 39.14 20.28 12.66
N GLU A 1002 40.25 19.60 12.38
CA GLU A 1002 40.77 19.34 11.04
C GLU A 1002 41.12 17.85 10.93
N ARG A 1003 41.16 17.31 9.71
CA ARG A 1003 41.47 15.91 9.49
C ARG A 1003 42.84 15.54 10.09
N PRO A 1004 42.92 14.51 10.96
CA PRO A 1004 44.20 13.99 11.42
C PRO A 1004 44.98 13.25 10.32
N THR A 1005 46.30 13.18 10.48
CA THR A 1005 47.15 12.32 9.67
C THR A 1005 47.06 10.89 10.20
N VAL A 1006 46.47 10.00 9.41
CA VAL A 1006 46.25 8.58 9.78
C VAL A 1006 47.07 7.59 8.95
N VAL A 1007 47.62 8.03 7.81
CA VAL A 1007 48.49 7.21 6.95
C VAL A 1007 49.94 7.47 7.32
N ALA A 1008 50.68 6.42 7.69
CA ALA A 1008 52.09 6.55 8.02
C ALA A 1008 52.94 6.75 6.76
N GLU A 1009 53.97 7.61 6.85
CA GLU A 1009 55.00 7.71 5.81
C GLU A 1009 55.86 6.45 5.71
N GLU A 1010 56.47 6.24 4.54
CA GLU A 1010 57.42 5.15 4.30
C GLU A 1010 58.64 5.28 5.24
N ILE A 1011 58.98 4.19 5.93
CA ILE A 1011 60.15 4.18 6.82
C ILE A 1011 61.42 4.36 6.01
N SER A 1012 62.21 5.38 6.35
CA SER A 1012 63.49 5.64 5.67
C SER A 1012 64.40 4.41 5.77
N PRO A 1013 64.91 3.88 4.63
CA PRO A 1013 65.82 2.73 4.64
C PRO A 1013 67.08 2.98 5.48
N SER A 1014 67.49 4.24 5.60
CA SER A 1014 68.66 4.64 6.39
C SER A 1014 68.44 4.56 7.91
N SER A 1015 67.18 4.55 8.37
CA SER A 1015 66.82 4.43 9.79
C SER A 1015 66.83 2.99 10.28
N ILE A 1016 66.75 2.02 9.37
CA ILE A 1016 66.70 0.59 9.70
C ILE A 1016 68.11 0.14 10.09
N GLN A 1017 68.26 -0.35 11.32
CA GLN A 1017 69.51 -0.88 11.87
C GLN A 1017 69.28 -2.32 12.32
N VAL A 1018 70.21 -3.19 11.95
CA VAL A 1018 70.23 -4.60 12.38
C VAL A 1018 71.45 -4.83 13.26
N THR A 1019 71.25 -5.28 14.49
CA THR A 1019 72.33 -5.51 15.46
C THR A 1019 72.19 -6.88 16.10
N GLY A 1020 73.27 -7.68 16.13
CA GLY A 1020 73.25 -9.02 16.72
C GLY A 1020 74.14 -10.03 15.99
N THR A 1021 73.86 -11.32 16.22
CA THR A 1021 74.49 -12.47 15.55
C THR A 1021 73.57 -13.05 14.48
N TRP A 1022 74.04 -14.09 13.78
CA TRP A 1022 73.30 -14.74 12.68
C TRP A 1022 72.04 -15.50 13.16
N ASP A 1023 71.97 -15.82 14.46
CA ASP A 1023 70.92 -16.59 15.13
C ASP A 1023 70.10 -15.78 16.15
N ASP A 1024 70.51 -14.54 16.46
CA ASP A 1024 69.83 -13.64 17.40
C ASP A 1024 70.17 -12.18 17.05
N PHE A 1025 69.21 -11.45 16.47
CA PHE A 1025 69.42 -10.06 16.07
C PHE A 1025 68.18 -9.20 16.29
N ASN A 1026 68.43 -7.93 16.62
CA ASN A 1026 67.42 -6.89 16.78
C ASN A 1026 67.37 -6.02 15.53
N ILE A 1027 66.16 -5.81 15.02
CA ILE A 1027 65.86 -4.82 13.99
C ILE A 1027 65.23 -3.61 14.67
N THR A 1028 65.82 -2.44 14.47
CA THR A 1028 65.29 -1.17 14.99
C THR A 1028 65.14 -0.17 13.85
N TRP A 1029 64.07 0.62 13.86
CA TRP A 1029 63.83 1.70 12.90
C TRP A 1029 63.32 2.94 13.63
N GLN A 1030 63.34 4.08 12.94
CA GLN A 1030 62.68 5.28 13.44
C GLN A 1030 61.19 5.19 13.10
N ALA A 1031 60.33 5.15 14.12
CA ALA A 1031 58.88 5.15 13.92
C ALA A 1031 58.42 6.45 13.23
N SER A 1032 57.37 6.35 12.41
CA SER A 1032 56.69 7.49 11.80
C SER A 1032 56.18 8.45 12.87
N THR A 1033 56.55 9.72 12.79
CA THR A 1033 56.16 10.76 13.77
C THR A 1033 54.98 11.61 13.31
N GLU A 1034 54.52 11.44 12.06
CA GLU A 1034 53.49 12.30 11.48
C GLU A 1034 52.06 11.81 11.77
N VAL A 1035 51.89 10.53 12.06
CA VAL A 1035 50.59 9.97 12.46
C VAL A 1035 50.21 10.50 13.84
N ASN A 1036 49.15 11.30 13.89
CA ASN A 1036 48.65 11.93 15.12
C ASN A 1036 47.35 11.30 15.64
N TYR A 1037 46.71 10.42 14.86
CA TYR A 1037 45.52 9.67 15.26
C TYR A 1037 45.59 8.23 14.78
N GLY A 1038 45.21 7.28 15.64
CA GLY A 1038 45.20 5.85 15.33
C GLY A 1038 46.43 5.07 15.79
N ILE A 1039 46.49 3.80 15.40
CA ILE A 1039 47.56 2.86 15.75
C ILE A 1039 48.35 2.54 14.48
N VAL A 1040 49.67 2.67 14.53
CA VAL A 1040 50.55 2.32 13.41
C VAL A 1040 51.05 0.88 13.57
N PHE A 1041 50.78 0.07 12.55
CA PHE A 1041 51.28 -1.30 12.44
C PHE A 1041 52.50 -1.31 11.53
N TYR A 1042 53.58 -1.95 11.98
CA TYR A 1042 54.78 -2.14 11.17
C TYR A 1042 54.92 -3.61 10.82
N THR A 1043 55.04 -3.89 9.53
CA THR A 1043 55.40 -5.21 9.01
C THR A 1043 56.91 -5.27 8.83
N ILE A 1044 57.58 -6.16 9.55
CA ILE A 1044 59.01 -6.44 9.36
C ILE A 1044 59.14 -7.68 8.48
N ALA A 1045 59.88 -7.58 7.38
CA ALA A 1045 60.18 -8.70 6.50
C ALA A 1045 61.69 -8.92 6.38
N VAL A 1046 62.15 -10.14 6.67
CA VAL A 1046 63.53 -10.59 6.52
C VAL A 1046 63.58 -11.67 5.45
N THR A 1047 64.09 -11.32 4.27
CA THR A 1047 64.21 -12.25 3.14
C THR A 1047 65.59 -12.89 3.08
N ALA A 1048 65.63 -14.22 3.19
CA ALA A 1048 66.81 -15.06 2.90
C ALA A 1048 66.64 -15.74 1.52
N PRO A 1049 67.72 -16.25 0.88
CA PRO A 1049 67.67 -16.78 -0.50
C PRO A 1049 66.66 -17.90 -0.77
N GLU A 1050 66.17 -18.60 0.25
CA GLU A 1050 65.20 -19.70 0.14
C GLU A 1050 63.98 -19.54 1.06
N GLN A 1051 63.92 -18.49 1.90
CA GLN A 1051 62.88 -18.35 2.92
C GLN A 1051 62.69 -16.89 3.35
N THR A 1052 61.45 -16.45 3.49
CA THR A 1052 61.12 -15.13 4.06
C THR A 1052 60.57 -15.33 5.46
N TYR A 1053 61.08 -14.58 6.43
CA TYR A 1053 60.52 -14.47 7.78
C TYR A 1053 59.86 -13.12 7.92
N THR A 1054 58.63 -13.08 8.38
CA THR A 1054 57.89 -11.83 8.52
C THR A 1054 57.17 -11.76 9.86
N GLU A 1055 57.28 -10.63 10.54
CA GLU A 1055 56.66 -10.39 11.86
C GLU A 1055 56.01 -9.01 11.86
N THR A 1056 54.73 -8.94 12.26
CA THR A 1056 54.03 -7.67 12.44
C THR A 1056 54.17 -7.22 13.89
N VAL A 1057 54.69 -6.02 14.10
CA VAL A 1057 54.90 -5.46 15.43
C VAL A 1057 54.01 -4.24 15.59
N GLN A 1058 53.22 -4.23 16.65
CA GLN A 1058 52.42 -3.08 17.05
C GLN A 1058 53.30 -2.09 17.81
N VAL A 1059 53.36 -0.85 17.35
CA VAL A 1059 53.97 0.25 18.11
C VAL A 1059 52.86 1.19 18.55
N ILE A 1060 52.49 1.10 19.82
CA ILE A 1060 51.52 2.01 20.42
C ILE A 1060 52.19 3.37 20.61
N MET A 1061 51.87 4.32 19.74
CA MET A 1061 52.15 5.73 19.98
C MET A 1061 51.14 6.25 21.00
N LEU A 1062 51.48 6.19 22.28
CA LEU A 1062 50.70 6.80 23.36
C LEU A 1062 50.77 8.33 23.23
N TYR A 1063 49.91 8.90 22.40
CA TYR A 1063 49.60 10.33 22.49
C TYR A 1063 48.42 10.49 23.44
N LEU A 1064 48.73 10.69 24.73
CA LEU A 1064 47.83 11.35 25.66
C LEU A 1064 47.56 12.75 25.11
N VAL A 1065 46.44 12.93 24.41
CA VAL A 1065 45.85 14.24 24.23
C VAL A 1065 45.29 14.62 25.60
N LEU A 1066 45.86 15.68 26.18
CA LEU A 1066 45.39 16.32 27.41
C LEU A 1066 44.28 17.30 27.09
#